data_AF-A0A7I7NGF5-F1
#
_entry.id   AF-A0A7I7NGF5-F1
#
_cell.length_a   1.000
_cell.length_b   1.000
_cell.length_c   1.000
_cell.angle_alpha   90.00
_cell.angle_beta   90.00
_cell.angle_gamma   90.00
#
_symmetry.space_group_name_H-M   'P 1'
#
loop_
_entity.id
_entity.type
_entity.pdbx_description
1 polymer ?
#
loop_
_entity_poly.entity_id
_entity_poly.type
_entity_poly.pdbx_seq_one_letter_code
_entity_poly.pdbx_strand_id
1 'polypeptide(L)'
;MSYLAVDPGLLATAATDLKGIGSALSAATTAAAAQTTTVAAAAADEISTQIAALFAAHGQAYQTASAQAAAFHEQFVQALTGGAGAYASAEAAAVSPLQPLLDAINAPTQALVGRPLIGNGANGAPGTGANGGDGGILIGNGGAGGSGTNGATGGAGGRGGAAGLLYGTAGAGGVGGVGVAGAGGTGGQGGAGGLFSPGGAGGAGGVGTVGGAGGAGGAGLFSSGGVGGAGGAASATAGGAGGAGGASLLFGNGGAGGIGGAGQTAGGVGGQGGNAGAFYGDGGVGGVGGSGANLPGTIGGAGGAGGSAGVFYGDGGAGGAGGVAVGAGGAGGPGGNAATFFGTGGAGGAGATSFGAGGAGGAGGQAGTLSGTGGAGGAGGLGQVSGGAGGSGGSAGMVYGDGGAGGAGGGGAAPGAVGGKGGSGGNAATLVGNGGTAGAGGAGATAGGTGGIGGNGGGLAGSGGAGGNGGAGATGAAGAGGAGGNALGLFGDGGTGGNGGLAATPGNAGTGGAGGKAALIGDGGNGGAGGRNVGGFAGGNGGKGGDAQIFGFGGNGGNPGVGTPLGTAGANGAAGLATPGQAVRDAINAPTQALFGRPLLGNGVNGAAGTGANGGDGGILMGNGGAGGSGATGPTGGSGGNGGAAGLLSGAAGAGGEGGVGLAGDGGRGGAGGAAGLYSAGGIGGDGGASFTAKAGVGGAGGIGLFGSGGNGGAGGAGGPTGPAGAGGAGGSSLLFGNGGAGGAGGIGDAGGAGAGGSGGNSGVFYGNGGAGGAGGGASPGGAAGAGGAGGNAGAFFGTGGAGGAGGAGTTVGGAGGLGGNAATLFGTGGAGGAGGLGLGAGGVGGAAGNAGALFGTGGAGGAGGLGVGAGGGAAGGAGGNAGLLYGDGGAGGAGGPGTTATGGTGGKGGNAALLFGNGGNGGAGGLSDSAGGAGGAGGNGGGFFGSGGAGGNGGGGKAGGNGGAGGNAPGLFGDGGTGGAGGFANTGAAGNGGAGGTAALIGTGGNGGAGGINLGAAAAGNGGNGGNAQQIGVGGNGGNRGLLGSAPGTVGTGGAGGQLLGQNGMNGL
;
A
#
# COMPACT_ATOMS: atom_id res chain seq x y z
N MET A 1 -34.22 12.33 -46.78
CA MET A 1 -33.19 11.30 -46.99
C MET A 1 -32.96 10.63 -45.65
N SER A 2 -33.35 9.36 -45.49
CA SER A 2 -33.02 8.61 -44.27
C SER A 2 -31.54 8.27 -44.31
N TYR A 3 -30.76 8.74 -43.34
CA TYR A 3 -29.38 8.29 -43.18
C TYR A 3 -29.41 6.83 -42.73
N LEU A 4 -28.82 5.96 -43.55
CA LEU A 4 -28.54 4.59 -43.16
C LEU A 4 -27.27 4.62 -42.30
N ALA A 5 -27.42 4.62 -40.98
CA ALA A 5 -26.31 4.46 -40.05
C ALA A 5 -26.02 2.96 -39.90
N VAL A 6 -24.85 2.55 -40.36
CA VAL A 6 -24.35 1.17 -40.24
C VAL A 6 -23.17 1.22 -39.30
N ASP A 7 -23.23 0.51 -38.17
CA ASP A 7 -22.11 0.37 -37.23
C ASP A 7 -21.22 -0.79 -37.69
N PRO A 8 -20.02 -0.53 -38.24
CA PRO A 8 -19.14 -1.58 -38.75
C PRO A 8 -18.63 -2.51 -37.63
N GLY A 9 -18.57 -2.01 -36.40
CA GLY A 9 -18.19 -2.78 -35.21
C GLY A 9 -19.22 -3.84 -34.87
N LEU A 10 -20.51 -3.48 -34.85
CA LEU A 10 -21.60 -4.44 -34.62
C LEU A 10 -21.67 -5.52 -35.71
N LEU A 11 -21.40 -5.17 -36.96
CA LEU A 11 -21.35 -6.13 -38.08
C LEU A 11 -20.15 -7.09 -38.00
N ALA A 12 -19.00 -6.60 -37.55
CA ALA A 12 -17.82 -7.44 -37.32
C ALA A 12 -18.03 -8.42 -36.16
N THR A 13 -18.70 -7.98 -35.08
CA THR A 13 -19.11 -8.85 -33.98
C THR A 13 -20.10 -9.93 -34.46
N ALA A 14 -21.13 -9.54 -35.19
CA ALA A 14 -22.11 -10.48 -35.75
C ALA A 14 -21.47 -11.53 -36.68
N ALA A 15 -20.52 -11.13 -37.53
CA ALA A 15 -19.77 -12.05 -38.38
C ALA A 15 -18.93 -13.06 -37.57
N THR A 16 -18.38 -12.63 -36.44
CA THR A 16 -17.63 -13.50 -35.52
C THR A 16 -18.55 -14.51 -34.83
N ASP A 17 -19.72 -14.08 -34.37
CA ASP A 17 -20.72 -14.95 -33.75
C ASP A 17 -21.26 -15.99 -34.76
N LEU A 18 -21.58 -15.56 -35.98
CA LEU A 18 -21.99 -16.44 -37.09
C LEU A 18 -20.90 -17.46 -37.41
N LYS A 19 -19.62 -17.08 -37.41
CA LYS A 19 -18.50 -18.01 -37.59
C LYS A 19 -18.45 -19.07 -36.49
N GLY A 20 -18.69 -18.66 -35.23
CA GLY A 20 -18.78 -19.57 -34.08
C GLY A 20 -19.91 -20.59 -34.23
N ILE A 21 -21.10 -20.15 -34.66
CA ILE A 21 -22.25 -21.02 -34.92
C ILE A 21 -21.93 -22.04 -36.04
N GLY A 22 -21.31 -21.60 -37.13
CA GLY A 22 -20.91 -22.47 -38.23
C GLY A 22 -19.92 -23.57 -37.80
N SER A 23 -18.93 -23.22 -36.98
CA SER A 23 -17.98 -24.18 -36.39
C SER A 23 -18.69 -25.23 -35.53
N ALA A 24 -19.62 -24.80 -34.67
CA ALA A 24 -20.36 -25.70 -33.79
C ALA A 24 -21.25 -26.68 -34.58
N LEU A 25 -21.93 -26.17 -35.63
CA LEU A 25 -22.80 -26.98 -36.48
C LEU A 25 -22.01 -28.00 -37.32
N SER A 26 -20.84 -27.59 -37.85
CA SER A 26 -19.95 -28.48 -38.60
C SER A 26 -19.42 -29.61 -37.69
N ALA A 27 -19.00 -29.29 -36.47
CA ALA A 27 -18.53 -30.28 -35.50
C ALA A 27 -19.63 -31.30 -35.13
N ALA A 28 -20.87 -30.83 -34.89
CA ALA A 28 -22.01 -31.69 -34.59
C ALA A 28 -22.37 -32.63 -35.77
N THR A 29 -22.32 -32.11 -37.00
CA THR A 29 -22.61 -32.87 -38.23
C THR A 29 -21.57 -33.96 -38.48
N THR A 30 -20.29 -33.67 -38.23
CA THR A 30 -19.20 -34.64 -38.31
C THR A 30 -19.33 -35.72 -37.23
N ALA A 31 -19.69 -35.36 -36.00
CA ALA A 31 -19.87 -36.31 -34.91
C ALA A 31 -21.02 -37.31 -35.16
N ALA A 32 -22.09 -36.88 -35.84
CA ALA A 32 -23.24 -37.71 -36.18
C ALA A 32 -23.03 -38.61 -37.42
N ALA A 33 -21.94 -38.41 -38.18
CA ALA A 33 -21.73 -39.06 -39.48
C ALA A 33 -21.59 -40.58 -39.36
N ALA A 34 -20.82 -41.08 -38.40
CA ALA A 34 -20.61 -42.53 -38.24
C ALA A 34 -21.93 -43.27 -37.91
N GLN A 35 -22.70 -42.74 -36.96
CA GLN A 35 -23.93 -43.38 -36.47
C GLN A 35 -25.06 -43.41 -37.50
N THR A 36 -25.04 -42.49 -38.48
CA THR A 36 -26.10 -42.35 -39.49
C THR A 36 -25.75 -42.99 -40.85
N THR A 37 -24.48 -43.28 -41.10
CA THR A 37 -24.00 -43.83 -42.38
C THR A 37 -23.54 -45.28 -42.31
N THR A 38 -23.31 -45.83 -41.11
CA THR A 38 -22.95 -47.24 -40.90
C THR A 38 -24.03 -47.99 -40.12
N VAL A 39 -25.28 -47.94 -40.60
CA VAL A 39 -26.40 -48.65 -39.97
C VAL A 39 -26.28 -50.14 -40.28
N ALA A 40 -26.20 -50.98 -39.24
CA ALA A 40 -26.14 -52.43 -39.40
C ALA A 40 -27.54 -53.02 -39.66
N ALA A 41 -27.63 -54.06 -40.49
CA ALA A 41 -28.87 -54.80 -40.70
C ALA A 41 -29.32 -55.45 -39.38
N ALA A 42 -30.60 -55.30 -39.02
CA ALA A 42 -31.14 -55.82 -37.76
C ALA A 42 -31.18 -57.37 -37.72
N ALA A 43 -31.21 -58.01 -38.88
CA ALA A 43 -31.10 -59.47 -39.06
C ALA A 43 -30.43 -59.79 -40.41
N ALA A 44 -29.97 -61.03 -40.59
CA ALA A 44 -29.23 -61.49 -41.78
C ALA A 44 -30.13 -61.75 -43.01
N ASP A 45 -31.31 -61.14 -43.05
CA ASP A 45 -32.22 -61.23 -44.18
C ASP A 45 -32.03 -60.05 -45.15
N GLU A 46 -32.45 -60.28 -46.38
CA GLU A 46 -32.27 -59.35 -47.49
C GLU A 46 -33.09 -58.06 -47.31
N ILE A 47 -34.24 -58.12 -46.62
CA ILE A 47 -35.08 -56.95 -46.35
C ILE A 47 -34.38 -56.03 -45.32
N SER A 48 -33.89 -56.60 -44.22
CA SER A 48 -33.13 -55.84 -43.20
C SER A 48 -31.86 -55.22 -43.76
N THR A 49 -31.19 -55.90 -44.69
CA THR A 49 -29.98 -55.38 -45.37
C THR A 49 -30.31 -54.21 -46.30
N GLN A 50 -31.40 -54.30 -47.06
CA GLN A 50 -31.84 -53.22 -47.95
C GLN A 50 -32.38 -52.00 -47.18
N ILE A 51 -33.06 -52.22 -46.06
CA ILE A 51 -33.51 -51.12 -45.18
C ILE A 51 -32.30 -50.39 -44.57
N ALA A 52 -31.29 -51.14 -44.09
CA ALA A 52 -30.04 -50.54 -43.61
C ALA A 52 -29.30 -49.76 -44.70
N ALA A 53 -29.25 -50.28 -45.94
CA ALA A 53 -28.68 -49.61 -47.09
C ALA A 53 -29.43 -48.32 -47.46
N LEU A 54 -30.77 -48.31 -47.38
CA LEU A 54 -31.59 -47.12 -47.61
C LEU A 54 -31.30 -46.02 -46.57
N PHE A 55 -31.23 -46.38 -45.29
CA PHE A 55 -30.89 -45.43 -44.22
C PHE A 55 -29.46 -44.91 -44.35
N ALA A 56 -28.49 -45.77 -44.70
CA ALA A 56 -27.11 -45.35 -44.96
C ALA A 56 -27.02 -44.39 -46.16
N ALA A 57 -27.75 -44.67 -47.25
CA ALA A 57 -27.81 -43.79 -48.41
C ALA A 57 -28.43 -42.42 -48.06
N HIS A 58 -29.46 -42.39 -47.20
CA HIS A 58 -30.04 -41.14 -46.70
C HIS A 58 -29.07 -40.36 -45.81
N GLY A 59 -28.32 -41.05 -44.94
CA GLY A 59 -27.25 -40.44 -44.14
C GLY A 59 -26.16 -39.80 -45.01
N GLN A 60 -25.74 -40.47 -46.09
CA GLN A 60 -24.75 -39.93 -47.04
C GLN A 60 -25.28 -38.71 -47.81
N ALA A 61 -26.56 -38.71 -48.20
CA ALA A 61 -27.21 -37.55 -48.83
C ALA A 61 -27.26 -36.35 -47.88
N TYR A 62 -27.58 -36.56 -46.59
CA TYR A 62 -27.57 -35.51 -45.57
C TYR A 62 -26.16 -34.92 -45.33
N GLN A 63 -25.12 -35.76 -45.32
CA GLN A 63 -23.73 -35.29 -45.20
C GLN A 63 -23.31 -34.42 -46.39
N THR A 64 -23.71 -34.80 -47.61
CA THR A 64 -23.45 -34.01 -48.82
C THR A 64 -24.16 -32.66 -48.79
N ALA A 65 -25.43 -32.62 -48.38
CA ALA A 65 -26.19 -31.38 -48.25
C ALA A 65 -25.63 -30.47 -47.15
N SER A 66 -25.19 -31.05 -46.03
CA SER A 66 -24.60 -30.28 -44.91
C SER A 66 -23.25 -29.66 -45.28
N ALA A 67 -22.43 -30.35 -46.10
CA ALA A 67 -21.19 -29.79 -46.64
C ALA A 67 -21.45 -28.59 -47.57
N GLN A 68 -22.51 -28.65 -48.38
CA GLN A 68 -22.91 -27.51 -49.23
C GLN A 68 -23.41 -26.32 -48.39
N ALA A 69 -24.18 -26.58 -47.33
CA ALA A 69 -24.62 -25.55 -46.40
C ALA A 69 -23.45 -24.88 -45.65
N ALA A 70 -22.44 -25.65 -45.24
CA ALA A 70 -21.23 -25.13 -44.60
C ALA A 70 -20.44 -24.20 -45.55
N ALA A 71 -20.29 -24.59 -46.81
CA ALA A 71 -19.62 -23.77 -47.82
C ALA A 71 -20.37 -22.44 -48.08
N PHE A 72 -21.71 -22.47 -48.12
CA PHE A 72 -22.52 -21.26 -48.22
C PHE A 72 -22.37 -20.36 -47.00
N HIS A 73 -22.40 -20.93 -45.79
CA HIS A 73 -22.23 -20.18 -44.54
C HIS A 73 -20.87 -19.50 -44.47
N GLU A 74 -19.79 -20.18 -44.88
CA GLU A 74 -18.47 -19.58 -44.99
C GLU A 74 -18.45 -18.40 -45.96
N GLN A 75 -19.04 -18.55 -47.15
CA GLN A 75 -19.14 -17.47 -48.14
C GLN A 75 -19.95 -16.28 -47.60
N PHE A 76 -21.02 -16.55 -46.85
CA PHE A 76 -21.84 -15.51 -46.23
C PHE A 76 -21.08 -14.73 -45.14
N VAL A 77 -20.36 -15.43 -44.25
CA VAL A 77 -19.53 -14.78 -43.22
C VAL A 77 -18.37 -14.00 -43.85
N GLN A 78 -17.77 -14.54 -44.91
CA GLN A 78 -16.73 -13.84 -45.68
C GLN A 78 -17.28 -12.58 -46.34
N ALA A 79 -18.46 -12.63 -46.95
CA ALA A 79 -19.11 -11.47 -47.54
C ALA A 79 -19.49 -10.42 -46.50
N LEU A 80 -19.99 -10.82 -45.33
CA LEU A 80 -20.33 -9.92 -44.22
C LEU A 80 -19.08 -9.23 -43.65
N THR A 81 -17.99 -9.99 -43.48
CA THR A 81 -16.69 -9.47 -43.04
C THR A 81 -16.11 -8.50 -44.09
N GLY A 82 -16.22 -8.85 -45.37
CA GLY A 82 -15.80 -7.98 -46.47
C GLY A 82 -16.62 -6.70 -46.55
N GLY A 83 -17.93 -6.77 -46.31
CA GLY A 83 -18.83 -5.62 -46.24
C GLY A 83 -18.48 -4.67 -45.10
N ALA A 84 -18.22 -5.18 -43.89
CA ALA A 84 -17.76 -4.37 -42.76
C ALA A 84 -16.41 -3.67 -43.06
N GLY A 85 -15.48 -4.37 -43.70
CA GLY A 85 -14.21 -3.79 -44.15
C GLY A 85 -14.35 -2.72 -45.25
N ALA A 86 -15.33 -2.86 -46.14
CA ALA A 86 -15.63 -1.86 -47.17
C ALA A 86 -16.20 -0.57 -46.56
N TYR A 87 -17.07 -0.66 -45.54
CA TYR A 87 -17.56 0.52 -44.82
C TYR A 87 -16.45 1.20 -44.00
N ALA A 88 -15.61 0.43 -43.31
CA ALA A 88 -14.47 0.98 -42.57
C ALA A 88 -13.42 1.64 -43.47
N SER A 89 -13.16 1.08 -44.66
CA SER A 89 -12.23 1.69 -45.63
C SER A 89 -12.81 2.92 -46.32
N ALA A 90 -14.14 2.98 -46.52
CA ALA A 90 -14.81 4.19 -47.00
C ALA A 90 -14.76 5.32 -45.97
N GLU A 91 -14.88 5.03 -44.67
CA GLU A 91 -14.65 6.01 -43.60
C GLU A 91 -13.19 6.47 -43.57
N ALA A 92 -12.21 5.56 -43.70
CA ALA A 92 -10.79 5.92 -43.77
C ALA A 92 -10.44 6.81 -44.99
N ALA A 93 -11.12 6.60 -46.13
CA ALA A 93 -10.94 7.43 -47.33
C ALA A 93 -11.49 8.86 -47.15
N ALA A 94 -12.49 9.08 -46.29
CA ALA A 94 -13.02 10.41 -45.98
C ALA A 94 -12.03 11.29 -45.16
N VAL A 95 -11.00 10.68 -44.56
CA VAL A 95 -9.92 11.33 -43.79
C VAL A 95 -8.81 11.93 -44.67
N SER A 96 -8.78 11.54 -45.96
CA SER A 96 -7.76 11.88 -46.95
C SER A 96 -7.46 13.39 -47.17
N PRO A 97 -8.38 14.37 -46.97
CA PRO A 97 -8.08 15.78 -47.23
C PRO A 97 -7.06 16.46 -46.30
N LEU A 98 -6.82 15.94 -45.08
CA LEU A 98 -5.99 16.61 -44.06
C LEU A 98 -4.52 16.15 -44.07
N GLN A 99 -4.23 14.95 -44.57
CA GLN A 99 -2.88 14.37 -44.60
C GLN A 99 -1.88 15.18 -45.47
N PRO A 100 -2.21 15.65 -46.69
CA PRO A 100 -1.27 16.39 -47.54
C PRO A 100 -0.82 17.72 -46.93
N LEU A 101 -1.69 18.36 -46.14
CA LEU A 101 -1.38 19.61 -45.44
C LEU A 101 -0.39 19.37 -44.29
N LEU A 102 -0.57 18.30 -43.52
CA LEU A 102 0.36 17.93 -42.45
C LEU A 102 1.71 17.49 -43.00
N ASP A 103 1.74 16.76 -44.11
CA ASP A 103 2.98 16.41 -44.80
C ASP A 103 3.72 17.67 -45.27
N ALA A 104 3.01 18.68 -45.80
CA ALA A 104 3.59 19.97 -46.16
C ALA A 104 4.10 20.77 -44.96
N ILE A 105 3.39 20.75 -43.83
CA ILE A 105 3.80 21.38 -42.56
C ILE A 105 5.04 20.68 -41.98
N ASN A 106 5.11 19.35 -42.08
CA ASN A 106 6.17 18.54 -41.52
C ASN A 106 7.39 18.41 -42.42
N ALA A 107 7.24 18.57 -43.74
CA ALA A 107 8.33 18.38 -44.70
C ALA A 107 9.60 19.19 -44.37
N PRO A 108 9.52 20.48 -43.97
CA PRO A 108 10.71 21.24 -43.60
C PRO A 108 11.46 20.65 -42.40
N THR A 109 10.76 20.27 -41.33
CA THR A 109 11.41 19.71 -40.13
C THR A 109 11.82 18.26 -40.30
N GLN A 110 11.04 17.47 -41.03
CA GLN A 110 11.39 16.09 -41.37
C GLN A 110 12.67 16.05 -42.21
N ALA A 111 12.86 17.02 -43.13
CA ALA A 111 14.08 17.15 -43.90
C ALA A 111 15.27 17.70 -43.10
N LEU A 112 15.04 18.66 -42.19
CA LEU A 112 16.13 19.34 -41.46
C LEU A 112 16.64 18.55 -40.24
N VAL A 113 15.75 17.91 -39.50
CA VAL A 113 16.09 17.24 -38.22
C VAL A 113 15.54 15.80 -38.12
N GLY A 114 15.02 15.24 -39.22
CA GLY A 114 14.53 13.86 -39.26
C GLY A 114 13.27 13.62 -38.44
N ARG A 115 12.60 14.66 -37.96
CA ARG A 115 11.43 14.60 -37.08
C ARG A 115 10.32 15.54 -37.56
N PRO A 116 9.04 15.12 -37.50
CA PRO A 116 7.94 15.99 -37.88
C PRO A 116 7.78 17.12 -36.87
N LEU A 117 7.19 18.23 -37.29
CA LEU A 117 6.85 19.34 -36.40
C LEU A 117 5.61 19.00 -35.58
N ILE A 118 4.63 18.36 -36.23
CA ILE A 118 3.36 17.89 -35.68
C ILE A 118 3.17 16.41 -36.05
N GLY A 119 3.05 15.55 -35.06
CA GLY A 119 2.74 14.13 -35.27
C GLY A 119 3.09 13.28 -34.06
N ASN A 120 2.34 12.21 -33.82
CA ASN A 120 2.65 11.30 -32.71
C ASN A 120 3.81 10.38 -33.09
N GLY A 121 4.60 9.98 -32.09
CA GLY A 121 5.68 9.03 -32.22
C GLY A 121 5.16 7.62 -32.46
N ALA A 122 5.91 6.85 -33.24
CA ALA A 122 5.57 5.46 -33.51
C ALA A 122 5.80 4.58 -32.28
N ASN A 123 4.88 3.68 -31.99
CA ASN A 123 5.07 2.67 -30.96
C ASN A 123 6.23 1.72 -31.32
N GLY A 124 7.06 1.37 -30.35
CA GLY A 124 8.12 0.37 -30.51
C GLY A 124 7.55 -1.01 -30.84
N ALA A 125 8.27 -1.78 -31.65
CA ALA A 125 7.84 -3.12 -32.05
C ALA A 125 7.77 -4.06 -30.83
N PRO A 126 6.63 -4.69 -30.54
CA PRO A 126 6.53 -5.64 -29.43
C PRO A 126 7.52 -6.80 -29.58
N GLY A 127 8.00 -7.35 -28.47
CA GLY A 127 8.93 -8.48 -28.40
C GLY A 127 10.35 -8.21 -28.91
N THR A 128 10.73 -6.96 -29.18
CA THR A 128 12.09 -6.60 -29.64
C THR A 128 12.88 -5.76 -28.64
N GLY A 129 12.19 -5.16 -27.66
CA GLY A 129 12.78 -4.12 -26.81
C GLY A 129 13.02 -2.79 -27.52
N ALA A 130 12.47 -2.58 -28.72
CA ALA A 130 12.64 -1.33 -29.46
C ALA A 130 11.97 -0.16 -28.72
N ASN A 131 12.66 0.97 -28.68
CA ASN A 131 12.11 2.19 -28.09
C ASN A 131 10.91 2.70 -28.90
N GLY A 132 9.99 3.37 -28.22
CA GLY A 132 9.00 4.21 -28.88
C GLY A 132 9.69 5.41 -29.52
N GLY A 133 9.20 5.82 -30.69
CA GLY A 133 9.61 7.04 -31.34
C GLY A 133 9.12 8.25 -30.56
N ASP A 134 9.90 9.32 -30.55
CA ASP A 134 9.45 10.58 -29.96
C ASP A 134 8.31 11.19 -30.78
N GLY A 135 7.46 11.97 -30.12
CA GLY A 135 6.50 12.86 -30.77
C GLY A 135 7.19 13.93 -31.61
N GLY A 136 6.38 14.58 -32.46
CA GLY A 136 6.77 15.74 -33.24
C GLY A 136 7.32 16.85 -32.36
N ILE A 137 8.19 17.68 -32.91
CA ILE A 137 9.01 18.63 -32.13
C ILE A 137 8.15 19.53 -31.25
N LEU A 138 7.02 20.03 -31.77
CA LEU A 138 6.13 20.93 -31.04
C LEU A 138 4.88 20.24 -30.53
N ILE A 139 4.21 19.46 -31.37
CA ILE A 139 2.95 18.80 -31.05
C ILE A 139 3.03 17.34 -31.41
N GLY A 140 2.83 16.47 -30.43
CA GLY A 140 2.82 15.03 -30.67
C GLY A 140 3.04 14.25 -29.40
N ASN A 141 2.30 13.17 -29.24
CA ASN A 141 2.54 12.24 -28.15
C ASN A 141 3.75 11.35 -28.48
N GLY A 142 4.51 10.93 -27.47
CA GLY A 142 5.56 9.94 -27.63
C GLY A 142 4.99 8.53 -27.79
N GLY A 143 5.60 7.71 -28.63
CA GLY A 143 5.18 6.31 -28.81
C GLY A 143 5.52 5.48 -27.57
N ALA A 144 4.69 4.48 -27.27
CA ALA A 144 4.97 3.50 -26.23
C ALA A 144 6.14 2.59 -26.63
N GLY A 145 6.98 2.20 -25.66
CA GLY A 145 8.07 1.26 -25.86
C GLY A 145 7.59 -0.16 -26.20
N GLY A 146 8.34 -0.85 -27.03
CA GLY A 146 8.10 -2.25 -27.37
C GLY A 146 8.47 -3.18 -26.20
N SER A 147 7.70 -4.24 -26.00
CA SER A 147 8.06 -5.28 -25.02
C SER A 147 9.38 -5.96 -25.38
N GLY A 148 10.12 -6.45 -24.39
CA GLY A 148 11.39 -7.15 -24.57
C GLY A 148 11.24 -8.55 -25.16
N THR A 149 12.34 -9.10 -25.70
CA THR A 149 12.36 -10.45 -26.27
C THR A 149 12.16 -11.51 -25.20
N ASN A 150 11.31 -12.49 -25.50
CA ASN A 150 11.19 -13.72 -24.74
C ASN A 150 12.31 -14.70 -25.16
N GLY A 151 13.04 -15.30 -24.21
CA GLY A 151 14.19 -16.15 -24.54
C GLY A 151 14.85 -16.82 -23.34
N ALA A 152 16.04 -17.40 -23.56
CA ALA A 152 16.82 -18.04 -22.48
C ALA A 152 17.09 -17.05 -21.33
N THR A 153 17.50 -15.83 -21.69
CA THR A 153 17.47 -14.63 -20.85
C THR A 153 16.43 -13.69 -21.46
N GLY A 154 15.68 -12.98 -20.62
CA GLY A 154 14.69 -12.01 -21.10
C GLY A 154 15.38 -10.74 -21.62
N GLY A 155 14.96 -10.24 -22.78
CA GLY A 155 15.42 -8.96 -23.31
C GLY A 155 14.79 -7.78 -22.59
N ALA A 156 15.50 -6.65 -22.50
CA ALA A 156 14.94 -5.44 -21.91
C ALA A 156 13.76 -4.90 -22.73
N GLY A 157 12.80 -4.27 -22.05
CA GLY A 157 11.75 -3.48 -22.69
C GLY A 157 12.32 -2.16 -23.24
N GLY A 158 11.74 -1.70 -24.34
CA GLY A 158 12.12 -0.43 -24.97
C GLY A 158 11.66 0.77 -24.15
N ARG A 159 12.41 1.87 -24.21
CA ARG A 159 12.00 3.12 -23.59
C ARG A 159 10.79 3.71 -24.31
N GLY A 160 9.92 4.41 -23.59
CA GLY A 160 8.89 5.24 -24.19
C GLY A 160 9.50 6.47 -24.88
N GLY A 161 8.86 6.93 -25.95
CA GLY A 161 9.26 8.13 -26.68
C GLY A 161 8.92 9.40 -25.90
N ALA A 162 9.72 10.45 -26.07
CA ALA A 162 9.42 11.75 -25.48
C ALA A 162 8.21 12.41 -26.16
N ALA A 163 7.48 13.23 -25.42
CA ALA A 163 6.43 14.07 -25.99
C ALA A 163 7.00 15.25 -26.80
N GLY A 164 6.15 15.87 -27.61
CA GLY A 164 6.42 17.17 -28.21
C GLY A 164 6.50 18.28 -27.17
N LEU A 165 7.24 19.35 -27.49
CA LEU A 165 7.59 20.39 -26.52
C LEU A 165 6.36 21.12 -25.96
N LEU A 166 5.39 21.50 -26.80
CA LEU A 166 4.26 22.34 -26.41
C LEU A 166 3.04 21.50 -25.99
N TYR A 167 2.70 20.50 -26.79
CA TYR A 167 1.53 19.66 -26.57
C TYR A 167 1.78 18.19 -26.92
N GLY A 168 1.19 17.31 -26.12
CA GLY A 168 1.22 15.87 -26.28
C GLY A 168 1.82 15.17 -25.08
N THR A 169 1.48 13.90 -24.87
CA THR A 169 1.90 13.10 -23.70
C THR A 169 3.10 12.22 -23.98
N ALA A 170 3.85 11.84 -22.94
CA ALA A 170 5.02 10.99 -23.10
C ALA A 170 4.63 9.51 -23.19
N GLY A 171 5.37 8.76 -24.00
CA GLY A 171 5.13 7.33 -24.17
C GLY A 171 5.48 6.52 -22.92
N ALA A 172 4.69 5.50 -22.61
CA ALA A 172 5.03 4.54 -21.58
C ALA A 172 6.20 3.63 -22.00
N GLY A 173 6.98 3.16 -21.03
CA GLY A 173 8.04 2.17 -21.24
C GLY A 173 7.48 0.78 -21.56
N GLY A 174 8.19 0.04 -22.39
CA GLY A 174 7.86 -1.35 -22.74
C GLY A 174 8.16 -2.31 -21.59
N VAL A 175 7.37 -3.37 -21.46
CA VAL A 175 7.61 -4.43 -20.46
C VAL A 175 8.85 -5.26 -20.82
N GLY A 176 9.59 -5.73 -19.81
CA GLY A 176 10.72 -6.64 -20.01
C GLY A 176 10.28 -8.04 -20.43
N GLY A 177 11.11 -8.72 -21.22
CA GLY A 177 10.83 -10.06 -21.73
C GLY A 177 11.05 -11.17 -20.69
N VAL A 178 10.46 -12.33 -20.92
CA VAL A 178 10.58 -13.52 -20.07
C VAL A 178 11.91 -14.25 -20.32
N GLY A 179 12.63 -14.59 -19.24
CA GLY A 179 13.85 -15.41 -19.24
C GLY A 179 13.57 -16.82 -18.73
N VAL A 180 13.55 -17.82 -19.61
CA VAL A 180 13.17 -19.21 -19.23
C VAL A 180 14.27 -19.99 -18.50
N ALA A 181 15.53 -19.57 -18.64
CA ALA A 181 16.70 -20.22 -18.02
C ALA A 181 17.65 -19.22 -17.32
N GLY A 182 17.36 -17.93 -17.42
CA GLY A 182 18.18 -16.83 -16.89
C GLY A 182 17.30 -15.69 -16.40
N ALA A 183 17.90 -14.53 -16.12
CA ALA A 183 17.17 -13.38 -15.61
C ALA A 183 16.06 -12.93 -16.57
N GLY A 184 14.96 -12.46 -16.00
CA GLY A 184 13.96 -11.71 -16.74
C GLY A 184 14.53 -10.36 -17.20
N GLY A 185 14.04 -9.86 -18.33
CA GLY A 185 14.51 -8.59 -18.88
C GLY A 185 14.06 -7.40 -18.05
N THR A 186 14.84 -6.32 -18.00
CA THR A 186 14.39 -5.11 -17.30
C THR A 186 13.27 -4.42 -18.06
N GLY A 187 12.34 -3.77 -17.38
CA GLY A 187 11.37 -2.89 -18.00
C GLY A 187 12.03 -1.65 -18.60
N GLY A 188 11.43 -1.12 -19.67
CA GLY A 188 11.87 0.10 -20.33
C GLY A 188 11.49 1.34 -19.55
N GLN A 189 12.31 2.39 -19.63
CA GLN A 189 11.99 3.66 -18.97
C GLN A 189 10.82 4.35 -19.67
N GLY A 190 10.02 5.13 -18.94
CA GLY A 190 9.03 6.03 -19.54
C GLY A 190 9.68 7.20 -20.27
N GLY A 191 8.99 7.75 -21.27
CA GLY A 191 9.44 8.91 -22.04
C GLY A 191 9.40 10.21 -21.23
N ALA A 192 10.19 11.20 -21.61
CA ALA A 192 10.11 12.53 -20.99
C ALA A 192 8.85 13.28 -21.46
N GLY A 193 8.20 13.97 -20.52
CA GLY A 193 7.07 14.87 -20.79
C GLY A 193 7.51 16.13 -21.53
N GLY A 194 6.54 16.76 -22.22
CA GLY A 194 6.67 18.10 -22.78
C GLY A 194 6.57 19.17 -21.70
N LEU A 195 6.31 20.41 -22.07
CA LEU A 195 6.26 21.53 -21.12
C LEU A 195 5.23 21.29 -20.00
N PHE A 196 3.99 20.92 -20.34
CA PHE A 196 2.88 20.74 -19.40
C PHE A 196 2.41 19.28 -19.24
N SER A 197 3.08 18.36 -19.92
CA SER A 197 2.68 16.97 -19.96
C SER A 197 3.48 16.15 -18.96
N PRO A 198 2.85 15.20 -18.26
CA PRO A 198 3.57 14.39 -17.31
C PRO A 198 4.55 13.44 -18.03
N GLY A 199 5.57 12.99 -17.32
CA GLY A 199 6.49 11.96 -17.81
C GLY A 199 5.78 10.62 -17.99
N GLY A 200 6.27 9.79 -18.91
CA GLY A 200 5.65 8.50 -19.22
C GLY A 200 5.86 7.49 -18.09
N ALA A 201 4.92 6.57 -17.92
CA ALA A 201 5.08 5.45 -17.00
C ALA A 201 6.26 4.54 -17.41
N GLY A 202 7.00 4.00 -16.44
CA GLY A 202 8.00 2.96 -16.67
C GLY A 202 7.35 1.60 -16.92
N GLY A 203 7.98 0.78 -17.76
CA GLY A 203 7.51 -0.57 -18.09
C GLY A 203 7.82 -1.57 -16.98
N ALA A 204 6.98 -2.59 -16.82
CA ALA A 204 7.21 -3.64 -15.84
C ALA A 204 8.42 -4.53 -16.22
N GLY A 205 9.13 -5.07 -15.24
CA GLY A 205 10.20 -6.04 -15.42
C GLY A 205 9.69 -7.42 -15.82
N GLY A 206 10.51 -8.12 -16.59
CA GLY A 206 10.25 -9.45 -17.11
C GLY A 206 10.46 -10.54 -16.06
N VAL A 207 9.80 -11.67 -16.27
CA VAL A 207 9.86 -12.81 -15.35
C VAL A 207 11.03 -13.73 -15.71
N GLY A 208 11.78 -14.26 -14.74
CA GLY A 208 12.87 -15.22 -15.04
C GLY A 208 13.45 -15.93 -13.81
N THR A 209 14.65 -16.51 -13.88
CA THR A 209 15.28 -17.16 -12.71
C THR A 209 15.60 -16.16 -11.62
N VAL A 210 16.07 -14.97 -12.03
CA VAL A 210 16.03 -13.71 -11.29
C VAL A 210 14.99 -12.83 -11.97
N GLY A 211 14.18 -12.12 -11.22
CA GLY A 211 13.20 -11.20 -11.80
C GLY A 211 13.89 -9.98 -12.41
N GLY A 212 13.42 -9.53 -13.57
CA GLY A 212 13.93 -8.30 -14.19
C GLY A 212 13.47 -7.07 -13.42
N ALA A 213 14.31 -6.03 -13.30
CA ALA A 213 13.90 -4.80 -12.64
C ALA A 213 12.81 -4.06 -13.44
N GLY A 214 11.94 -3.32 -12.78
CA GLY A 214 11.02 -2.39 -13.44
C GLY A 214 11.75 -1.19 -14.03
N GLY A 215 11.21 -0.61 -15.10
CA GLY A 215 11.72 0.60 -15.72
C GLY A 215 11.37 1.84 -14.91
N ALA A 216 12.25 2.84 -14.89
CA ALA A 216 11.95 4.10 -14.23
C ALA A 216 10.86 4.89 -14.97
N GLY A 217 10.08 5.69 -14.25
CA GLY A 217 9.20 6.68 -14.86
C GLY A 217 9.98 7.82 -15.53
N GLY A 218 9.40 8.43 -16.56
CA GLY A 218 9.99 9.56 -17.26
C GLY A 218 9.85 10.87 -16.48
N ALA A 219 10.67 11.87 -16.79
CA ALA A 219 10.60 13.16 -16.11
C ALA A 219 9.48 14.07 -16.68
N GLY A 220 8.91 14.93 -15.83
CA GLY A 220 8.03 16.04 -16.22
C GLY A 220 8.69 17.40 -15.94
N LEU A 221 8.29 18.46 -16.66
CA LEU A 221 8.86 19.81 -16.47
C LEU A 221 7.97 20.73 -15.60
N PHE A 222 6.79 21.10 -16.10
CA PHE A 222 5.72 21.79 -15.34
C PHE A 222 4.57 20.83 -14.99
N SER A 223 4.86 19.53 -15.03
CA SER A 223 3.92 18.44 -14.79
C SER A 223 4.62 17.28 -14.09
N SER A 224 3.90 16.17 -13.87
CA SER A 224 4.33 15.16 -12.92
C SER A 224 5.39 14.26 -13.52
N GLY A 225 6.21 13.67 -12.66
CA GLY A 225 7.02 12.55 -13.08
C GLY A 225 6.16 11.33 -13.39
N GLY A 226 6.62 10.48 -14.30
CA GLY A 226 5.94 9.23 -14.60
C GLY A 226 6.04 8.22 -13.46
N VAL A 227 5.07 7.32 -13.34
CA VAL A 227 5.13 6.22 -12.37
C VAL A 227 6.20 5.19 -12.75
N GLY A 228 6.88 4.59 -11.78
CA GLY A 228 7.86 3.52 -11.99
C GLY A 228 7.18 2.18 -12.31
N GLY A 229 7.85 1.37 -13.13
CA GLY A 229 7.39 0.04 -13.52
C GLY A 229 7.52 -0.99 -12.40
N ALA A 230 6.61 -1.96 -12.32
CA ALA A 230 6.72 -3.08 -11.39
C ALA A 230 7.95 -3.94 -11.68
N GLY A 231 8.57 -4.54 -10.66
CA GLY A 231 9.61 -5.56 -10.81
C GLY A 231 9.03 -6.89 -11.27
N GLY A 232 9.81 -7.63 -12.06
CA GLY A 232 9.44 -8.94 -12.58
C GLY A 232 9.59 -10.03 -11.52
N ALA A 233 8.78 -11.08 -11.62
CA ALA A 233 8.82 -12.20 -10.68
C ALA A 233 10.01 -13.14 -10.97
N ALA A 234 10.46 -13.90 -9.97
CA ALA A 234 11.58 -14.83 -10.07
C ALA A 234 11.18 -16.28 -9.77
N SER A 235 11.56 -17.22 -10.63
CA SER A 235 11.27 -18.66 -10.48
C SER A 235 12.34 -19.45 -9.74
N ALA A 236 13.51 -18.86 -9.44
CA ALA A 236 14.60 -19.58 -8.76
C ALA A 236 15.32 -18.75 -7.68
N THR A 237 15.40 -17.43 -7.82
CA THR A 237 16.22 -16.58 -6.95
C THR A 237 15.47 -15.31 -6.52
N ALA A 238 16.10 -14.14 -6.53
CA ALA A 238 15.48 -12.89 -6.09
C ALA A 238 14.53 -12.32 -7.15
N GLY A 239 13.39 -11.79 -6.71
CA GLY A 239 12.49 -10.98 -7.52
C GLY A 239 13.16 -9.69 -7.99
N GLY A 240 12.67 -9.14 -9.10
CA GLY A 240 13.20 -7.90 -9.66
C GLY A 240 12.82 -6.69 -8.83
N ALA A 241 13.71 -5.71 -8.72
CA ALA A 241 13.39 -4.45 -8.06
C ALA A 241 12.29 -3.69 -8.84
N GLY A 242 11.46 -2.92 -8.15
CA GLY A 242 10.60 -1.94 -8.79
C GLY A 242 11.39 -0.78 -9.38
N GLY A 243 10.89 -0.21 -10.47
CA GLY A 243 11.46 0.97 -11.11
C GLY A 243 11.20 2.23 -10.28
N ALA A 244 12.14 3.17 -10.26
CA ALA A 244 11.91 4.45 -9.59
C ALA A 244 10.81 5.27 -10.29
N GLY A 245 10.07 6.07 -9.54
CA GLY A 245 9.23 7.11 -10.10
C GLY A 245 10.07 8.20 -10.78
N GLY A 246 9.53 8.78 -11.84
CA GLY A 246 10.13 9.91 -12.53
C GLY A 246 10.08 11.17 -11.67
N ALA A 247 11.04 12.08 -11.87
CA ALA A 247 11.02 13.37 -11.20
C ALA A 247 10.17 14.39 -11.96
N SER A 248 9.63 15.38 -11.24
CA SER A 248 9.27 16.66 -11.84
C SER A 248 10.42 17.66 -11.65
N LEU A 249 10.67 18.53 -12.63
CA LEU A 249 11.85 19.41 -12.64
C LEU A 249 11.57 20.79 -12.04
N LEU A 250 10.49 21.46 -12.43
CA LEU A 250 10.19 22.84 -12.02
C LEU A 250 8.90 22.92 -11.19
N PHE A 251 7.80 22.43 -11.74
CA PHE A 251 6.50 22.39 -11.06
C PHE A 251 5.89 21.01 -11.25
N GLY A 252 5.39 20.44 -10.17
CA GLY A 252 4.67 19.20 -10.22
C GLY A 252 5.16 18.15 -9.24
N ASN A 253 4.32 17.15 -9.02
CA ASN A 253 4.63 16.04 -8.13
C ASN A 253 5.63 15.07 -8.78
N GLY A 254 6.40 14.38 -7.95
CA GLY A 254 7.17 13.23 -8.39
C GLY A 254 6.28 12.01 -8.63
N GLY A 255 6.69 11.15 -9.56
CA GLY A 255 5.93 9.94 -9.88
C GLY A 255 6.06 8.87 -8.79
N ALA A 256 5.05 8.02 -8.63
CA ALA A 256 5.12 6.88 -7.71
C ALA A 256 6.20 5.88 -8.12
N GLY A 257 6.87 5.24 -7.17
CA GLY A 257 7.78 4.13 -7.39
C GLY A 257 7.03 2.83 -7.73
N GLY A 258 7.64 2.00 -8.56
CA GLY A 258 7.11 0.69 -8.92
C GLY A 258 7.26 -0.33 -7.81
N ILE A 259 6.37 -1.29 -7.72
CA ILE A 259 6.46 -2.40 -6.75
C ILE A 259 7.62 -3.35 -7.06
N GLY A 260 8.16 -4.04 -6.06
CA GLY A 260 9.12 -5.13 -6.25
C GLY A 260 8.44 -6.43 -6.68
N GLY A 261 9.13 -7.23 -7.48
CA GLY A 261 8.65 -8.53 -7.96
C GLY A 261 8.77 -9.63 -6.90
N ALA A 262 7.89 -10.64 -6.96
CA ALA A 262 8.01 -11.81 -6.09
C ALA A 262 9.24 -12.66 -6.44
N GLY A 263 9.85 -13.37 -5.49
CA GLY A 263 10.96 -14.28 -5.78
C GLY A 263 11.14 -15.45 -4.83
N GLN A 264 11.88 -16.47 -5.27
CA GLN A 264 12.05 -17.72 -4.53
C GLN A 264 13.06 -17.65 -3.39
N THR A 265 14.11 -16.80 -3.49
CA THR A 265 15.09 -16.60 -2.41
C THR A 265 14.88 -15.26 -1.70
N ALA A 266 14.50 -14.24 -2.46
CA ALA A 266 14.13 -12.95 -1.91
C ALA A 266 13.05 -12.29 -2.77
N GLY A 267 12.19 -11.50 -2.16
CA GLY A 267 11.39 -10.53 -2.90
C GLY A 267 12.26 -9.39 -3.42
N GLY A 268 11.89 -8.82 -4.56
CA GLY A 268 12.53 -7.63 -5.09
C GLY A 268 12.21 -6.41 -4.25
N VAL A 269 13.13 -5.46 -4.13
CA VAL A 269 12.86 -4.20 -3.42
C VAL A 269 11.86 -3.35 -4.19
N GLY A 270 11.07 -2.54 -3.48
CA GLY A 270 10.24 -1.52 -4.10
C GLY A 270 11.08 -0.39 -4.69
N GLY A 271 10.59 0.20 -5.79
CA GLY A 271 11.18 1.37 -6.43
C GLY A 271 10.97 2.63 -5.61
N GLN A 272 11.93 3.54 -5.64
CA GLN A 272 11.80 4.83 -4.94
C GLN A 272 10.74 5.70 -5.63
N GLY A 273 10.02 6.52 -4.87
CA GLY A 273 9.23 7.60 -5.43
C GLY A 273 10.11 8.67 -6.06
N GLY A 274 9.62 9.31 -7.10
CA GLY A 274 10.30 10.42 -7.78
C GLY A 274 10.26 11.70 -6.95
N ASN A 275 11.24 12.56 -7.14
CA ASN A 275 11.23 13.87 -6.50
C ASN A 275 10.27 14.83 -7.20
N ALA A 276 9.71 15.77 -6.44
CA ALA A 276 8.89 16.84 -6.98
C ALA A 276 9.71 17.92 -7.69
N GLY A 277 8.99 18.80 -8.39
CA GLY A 277 9.54 19.98 -9.06
C GLY A 277 10.20 20.93 -8.08
N ALA A 278 11.24 21.61 -8.53
CA ALA A 278 12.07 22.47 -7.70
C ALA A 278 11.28 23.57 -6.98
N PHE A 279 10.17 24.08 -7.54
CA PHE A 279 9.43 25.18 -6.95
C PHE A 279 8.20 24.74 -6.17
N TYR A 280 7.43 23.78 -6.70
CA TYR A 280 6.20 23.30 -6.07
C TYR A 280 5.93 21.86 -6.46
N GLY A 281 5.42 21.07 -5.50
CA GLY A 281 4.86 19.75 -5.74
C GLY A 281 5.25 18.75 -4.66
N ASP A 282 4.48 17.67 -4.57
CA ASP A 282 4.69 16.60 -3.60
C ASP A 282 5.65 15.54 -4.14
N GLY A 283 6.44 14.94 -3.26
CA GLY A 283 7.25 13.78 -3.60
C GLY A 283 6.38 12.56 -3.94
N GLY A 284 6.84 11.74 -4.87
CA GLY A 284 6.14 10.52 -5.25
C GLY A 284 6.19 9.46 -4.15
N VAL A 285 5.16 8.62 -4.05
CA VAL A 285 5.15 7.51 -3.08
C VAL A 285 6.16 6.42 -3.46
N GLY A 286 6.77 5.76 -2.48
CA GLY A 286 7.64 4.60 -2.69
C GLY A 286 6.84 3.34 -3.02
N GLY A 287 7.42 2.47 -3.84
CA GLY A 287 6.83 1.20 -4.23
C GLY A 287 6.93 0.15 -3.11
N VAL A 288 5.96 -0.75 -3.04
CA VAL A 288 5.96 -1.86 -2.07
C VAL A 288 7.02 -2.90 -2.43
N GLY A 289 7.67 -3.51 -1.45
CA GLY A 289 8.59 -4.64 -1.64
C GLY A 289 7.87 -5.92 -2.08
N GLY A 290 8.51 -6.72 -2.92
CA GLY A 290 7.98 -7.98 -3.41
C GLY A 290 8.03 -9.09 -2.36
N SER A 291 7.18 -10.10 -2.53
CA SER A 291 7.11 -11.25 -1.59
C SER A 291 8.20 -12.29 -1.87
N GLY A 292 8.76 -12.89 -0.81
CA GLY A 292 9.61 -14.07 -0.88
C GLY A 292 8.79 -15.38 -0.83
N ALA A 293 9.29 -16.46 -1.42
CA ALA A 293 8.59 -17.74 -1.50
C ALA A 293 8.70 -18.60 -0.22
N ASN A 294 8.07 -19.77 -0.28
CA ASN A 294 7.90 -20.72 0.82
C ASN A 294 9.13 -21.59 1.15
N LEU A 295 10.36 -21.07 1.03
CA LEU A 295 11.57 -21.78 1.44
C LEU A 295 12.11 -21.21 2.77
N PRO A 296 12.67 -22.04 3.68
CA PRO A 296 13.37 -21.53 4.85
C PRO A 296 14.51 -20.60 4.45
N GLY A 297 14.61 -19.44 5.10
CA GLY A 297 15.67 -18.44 4.85
C GLY A 297 15.37 -17.43 3.75
N THR A 298 14.18 -17.45 3.14
CA THR A 298 13.79 -16.45 2.13
C THR A 298 13.50 -15.09 2.73
N ILE A 299 13.82 -13.99 2.03
CA ILE A 299 13.66 -12.64 2.58
C ILE A 299 12.59 -11.88 1.80
N GLY A 300 11.76 -11.11 2.48
CA GLY A 300 10.85 -10.17 1.84
C GLY A 300 11.63 -9.00 1.24
N GLY A 301 11.19 -8.48 0.11
CA GLY A 301 11.79 -7.28 -0.48
C GLY A 301 11.53 -6.06 0.41
N ALA A 302 12.50 -5.18 0.59
CA ALA A 302 12.24 -3.91 1.28
C ALA A 302 11.31 -3.00 0.45
N GLY A 303 10.52 -2.16 1.11
CA GLY A 303 9.79 -1.09 0.44
C GLY A 303 10.72 0.00 -0.08
N GLY A 304 10.30 0.68 -1.15
CA GLY A 304 11.00 1.80 -1.73
C GLY A 304 10.81 3.07 -0.90
N ALA A 305 11.81 3.94 -0.88
CA ALA A 305 11.70 5.25 -0.24
C ALA A 305 10.65 6.12 -0.95
N GLY A 306 9.97 6.99 -0.21
CA GLY A 306 9.22 8.09 -0.80
C GLY A 306 10.15 9.15 -1.40
N GLY A 307 9.70 9.82 -2.45
CA GLY A 307 10.39 10.93 -3.08
C GLY A 307 10.30 12.21 -2.26
N SER A 308 11.27 13.11 -2.41
CA SER A 308 11.27 14.39 -1.69
C SER A 308 10.57 15.49 -2.48
N ALA A 309 10.00 16.47 -1.78
CA ALA A 309 9.43 17.66 -2.37
C ALA A 309 10.48 18.75 -2.69
N GLY A 310 10.03 19.84 -3.34
CA GLY A 310 10.86 20.92 -3.89
C GLY A 310 11.32 21.98 -2.88
N VAL A 311 11.30 23.26 -3.26
CA VAL A 311 11.81 24.37 -2.44
C VAL A 311 10.70 25.06 -1.65
N PHE A 312 9.64 25.55 -2.31
CA PHE A 312 8.68 26.44 -1.65
C PHE A 312 7.60 25.69 -0.88
N TYR A 313 6.85 24.84 -1.56
CA TYR A 313 5.77 24.07 -0.95
C TYR A 313 5.70 22.67 -1.54
N GLY A 314 5.50 21.67 -0.69
CA GLY A 314 5.22 20.30 -1.10
C GLY A 314 5.46 19.30 0.02
N ASP A 315 4.64 18.26 0.06
CA ASP A 315 4.76 17.16 1.02
C ASP A 315 5.74 16.09 0.51
N GLY A 316 6.46 15.45 1.42
CA GLY A 316 7.26 14.29 1.07
C GLY A 316 6.38 13.08 0.75
N GLY A 317 6.79 12.25 -0.20
CA GLY A 317 6.04 11.04 -0.56
C GLY A 317 6.09 9.99 0.55
N ALA A 318 5.01 9.23 0.74
CA ALA A 318 5.02 8.09 1.66
C ALA A 318 5.99 6.99 1.19
N GLY A 319 6.66 6.31 2.11
CA GLY A 319 7.48 5.13 1.84
C GLY A 319 6.63 3.89 1.58
N GLY A 320 7.14 2.98 0.74
CA GLY A 320 6.45 1.74 0.40
C GLY A 320 6.51 0.72 1.54
N ALA A 321 5.48 -0.12 1.68
CA ALA A 321 5.52 -1.24 2.62
C ALA A 321 6.58 -2.29 2.22
N GLY A 322 7.08 -3.04 3.18
CA GLY A 322 7.91 -4.21 2.92
C GLY A 322 7.11 -5.40 2.37
N GLY A 323 7.81 -6.31 1.71
CA GLY A 323 7.26 -7.55 1.17
C GLY A 323 7.32 -8.73 2.15
N VAL A 324 6.41 -9.66 2.00
CA VAL A 324 6.16 -10.77 2.93
C VAL A 324 7.06 -11.98 2.60
N ALA A 325 7.55 -12.75 3.57
CA ALA A 325 8.37 -13.94 3.29
C ALA A 325 8.39 -14.98 4.42
N VAL A 326 8.89 -16.19 4.15
CA VAL A 326 9.05 -17.24 5.17
C VAL A 326 10.27 -17.03 6.06
N GLY A 327 11.41 -16.57 5.54
CA GLY A 327 12.51 -16.09 6.39
C GLY A 327 12.20 -14.71 6.95
N ALA A 328 13.06 -13.71 6.78
CA ALA A 328 12.79 -12.38 7.35
C ALA A 328 11.84 -11.55 6.46
N GLY A 329 10.92 -10.82 7.08
CA GLY A 329 10.03 -9.88 6.39
C GLY A 329 10.81 -8.68 5.84
N GLY A 330 10.36 -8.14 4.72
CA GLY A 330 10.95 -6.94 4.15
C GLY A 330 10.71 -5.71 5.03
N ALA A 331 11.72 -4.86 5.18
CA ALA A 331 11.56 -3.58 5.87
C ALA A 331 10.67 -2.63 5.06
N GLY A 332 9.95 -1.74 5.72
CA GLY A 332 9.28 -0.62 5.06
C GLY A 332 10.28 0.43 4.58
N GLY A 333 9.96 1.10 3.48
CA GLY A 333 10.75 2.19 2.93
C GLY A 333 10.57 3.48 3.75
N PRO A 334 11.61 4.32 3.87
CA PRO A 334 11.46 5.61 4.55
C PRO A 334 10.55 6.55 3.75
N GLY A 335 9.86 7.45 4.44
CA GLY A 335 9.15 8.55 3.82
C GLY A 335 10.10 9.60 3.26
N GLY A 336 9.67 10.30 2.21
CA GLY A 336 10.43 11.38 1.59
C GLY A 336 10.36 12.67 2.40
N ASN A 337 11.33 13.56 2.19
CA ASN A 337 11.34 14.85 2.89
C ASN A 337 10.38 15.84 2.23
N ALA A 338 9.82 16.74 3.03
CA ALA A 338 9.03 17.87 2.56
C ALA A 338 9.87 18.90 1.77
N ALA A 339 9.19 19.88 1.18
CA ALA A 339 9.86 20.99 0.53
C ALA A 339 10.66 21.83 1.51
N THR A 340 11.70 22.51 1.03
CA THR A 340 12.66 23.19 1.91
C THR A 340 12.03 24.22 2.84
N PHE A 341 10.96 24.92 2.46
CA PHE A 341 10.32 25.92 3.32
C PHE A 341 9.05 25.41 3.99
N PHE A 342 8.06 24.99 3.19
CA PHE A 342 6.74 24.58 3.68
C PHE A 342 6.37 23.17 3.24
N GLY A 343 5.93 22.34 4.18
CA GLY A 343 5.39 21.02 3.85
C GLY A 343 5.63 19.98 4.94
N THR A 344 4.90 18.89 4.84
CA THR A 344 4.97 17.76 5.75
C THR A 344 5.88 16.67 5.22
N GLY A 345 6.65 16.02 6.10
CA GLY A 345 7.42 14.85 5.72
C GLY A 345 6.51 13.66 5.42
N GLY A 346 6.91 12.81 4.48
CA GLY A 346 6.13 11.63 4.11
C GLY A 346 6.14 10.56 5.20
N ALA A 347 5.06 9.80 5.33
CA ALA A 347 5.01 8.66 6.25
C ALA A 347 5.98 7.53 5.82
N GLY A 348 6.61 6.86 6.77
CA GLY A 348 7.38 5.65 6.52
C GLY A 348 6.48 4.45 6.25
N GLY A 349 6.91 3.54 5.39
CA GLY A 349 6.18 2.33 5.04
C GLY A 349 6.19 1.30 6.17
N ALA A 350 5.16 0.46 6.25
CA ALA A 350 5.10 -0.64 7.21
C ALA A 350 6.08 -1.76 6.85
N GLY A 351 6.70 -2.39 7.85
CA GLY A 351 7.46 -3.62 7.70
C GLY A 351 6.54 -4.83 7.55
N ALA A 352 7.00 -5.85 6.82
CA ALA A 352 6.17 -7.00 6.46
C ALA A 352 6.17 -8.12 7.50
N THR A 353 5.16 -8.99 7.40
CA THR A 353 5.07 -10.19 8.24
C THR A 353 5.89 -11.36 7.71
N SER A 354 6.32 -12.25 8.63
CA SER A 354 7.20 -13.37 8.27
C SER A 354 7.21 -14.58 9.23
N PHE A 355 7.73 -15.75 8.79
CA PHE A 355 8.07 -16.87 9.70
C PHE A 355 9.49 -16.77 10.31
N GLY A 356 10.25 -15.74 9.95
CA GLY A 356 11.52 -15.36 10.56
C GLY A 356 11.38 -14.09 11.41
N ALA A 357 12.31 -13.16 11.26
CA ALA A 357 12.19 -11.83 11.87
C ALA A 357 11.26 -10.94 11.04
N GLY A 358 10.29 -10.30 11.66
CA GLY A 358 9.41 -9.34 11.02
C GLY A 358 10.20 -8.16 10.46
N GLY A 359 9.72 -7.57 9.37
CA GLY A 359 10.37 -6.42 8.76
C GLY A 359 10.27 -5.18 9.65
N ALA A 360 11.33 -4.39 9.73
CA ALA A 360 11.26 -3.09 10.42
C ALA A 360 10.36 -2.11 9.66
N GLY A 361 9.70 -1.20 10.35
CA GLY A 361 9.01 -0.08 9.73
C GLY A 361 10.00 0.99 9.22
N GLY A 362 9.63 1.69 8.15
CA GLY A 362 10.41 2.79 7.59
C GLY A 362 10.31 4.05 8.46
N ALA A 363 11.37 4.85 8.49
CA ALA A 363 11.33 6.15 9.15
C ALA A 363 10.40 7.13 8.41
N GLY A 364 9.76 8.05 9.13
CA GLY A 364 9.08 9.18 8.54
C GLY A 364 10.06 10.23 8.01
N GLY A 365 9.67 10.95 6.96
CA GLY A 365 10.47 12.00 6.34
C GLY A 365 10.50 13.29 7.16
N GLN A 366 11.52 14.12 6.92
CA GLN A 366 11.66 15.41 7.58
C GLN A 366 10.70 16.45 6.99
N ALA A 367 10.28 17.41 7.81
CA ALA A 367 9.43 18.50 7.38
C ALA A 367 10.21 19.69 6.78
N GLY A 368 9.47 20.67 6.25
CA GLY A 368 10.06 21.89 5.70
C GLY A 368 10.71 22.77 6.78
N THR A 369 11.78 23.47 6.43
CA THR A 369 12.61 24.22 7.39
C THR A 369 11.90 25.40 8.03
N LEU A 370 10.88 26.01 7.42
CA LEU A 370 10.15 27.12 8.01
C LEU A 370 8.92 26.61 8.76
N SER A 371 8.04 25.88 8.07
CA SER A 371 6.87 25.30 8.71
C SER A 371 6.51 23.93 8.11
N GLY A 372 6.30 22.95 8.97
CA GLY A 372 6.18 21.56 8.54
C GLY A 372 6.03 20.57 9.69
N THR A 373 5.20 19.54 9.54
CA THR A 373 5.20 18.39 10.46
C THR A 373 6.06 17.26 9.91
N GLY A 374 6.80 16.59 10.79
CA GLY A 374 7.53 15.39 10.41
C GLY A 374 6.60 14.24 10.05
N GLY A 375 7.04 13.37 9.15
CA GLY A 375 6.28 12.19 8.73
C GLY A 375 6.16 11.15 9.84
N ALA A 376 5.05 10.41 9.89
CA ALA A 376 4.92 9.29 10.83
C ALA A 376 5.87 8.15 10.45
N GLY A 377 6.46 7.45 11.41
CA GLY A 377 7.20 6.23 11.20
C GLY A 377 6.26 5.04 10.93
N GLY A 378 6.68 4.12 10.05
CA GLY A 378 5.92 2.93 9.72
C GLY A 378 5.92 1.90 10.85
N ALA A 379 4.86 1.10 10.95
CA ALA A 379 4.80 -0.01 11.90
C ALA A 379 5.79 -1.13 11.53
N GLY A 380 6.38 -1.79 12.52
CA GLY A 380 7.13 -3.01 12.34
C GLY A 380 6.20 -4.20 12.08
N GLY A 381 6.64 -5.13 11.23
CA GLY A 381 5.89 -6.33 10.90
C GLY A 381 6.03 -7.43 11.94
N LEU A 382 5.05 -8.33 12.02
CA LEU A 382 5.16 -9.55 12.80
C LEU A 382 6.29 -10.46 12.30
N GLY A 383 6.96 -11.18 13.20
CA GLY A 383 7.79 -12.33 12.83
C GLY A 383 7.61 -13.48 13.81
N GLN A 384 7.77 -14.71 13.35
CA GLN A 384 7.76 -15.84 14.27
C GLN A 384 9.04 -15.92 15.12
N VAL A 385 10.21 -15.45 14.65
CA VAL A 385 11.46 -15.45 15.44
C VAL A 385 11.63 -14.16 16.23
N SER A 386 11.25 -13.02 15.66
CA SER A 386 11.18 -11.74 16.36
C SER A 386 10.29 -10.77 15.60
N GLY A 387 9.65 -9.84 16.31
CA GLY A 387 8.95 -8.75 15.68
C GLY A 387 9.89 -7.70 15.11
N GLY A 388 9.49 -7.06 14.01
CA GLY A 388 10.21 -5.94 13.43
C GLY A 388 10.09 -4.69 14.29
N ALA A 389 11.15 -3.87 14.36
CA ALA A 389 11.07 -2.58 15.05
C ALA A 389 10.15 -1.61 14.29
N GLY A 390 9.46 -0.73 15.01
CA GLY A 390 8.76 0.40 14.41
C GLY A 390 9.74 1.48 13.92
N GLY A 391 9.38 2.17 12.84
CA GLY A 391 10.17 3.28 12.29
C GLY A 391 10.07 4.52 13.15
N SER A 392 11.13 5.33 13.19
CA SER A 392 11.09 6.63 13.88
C SER A 392 10.21 7.64 13.12
N GLY A 393 9.55 8.54 13.83
CA GLY A 393 8.94 9.71 13.23
C GLY A 393 9.97 10.72 12.73
N GLY A 394 9.63 11.46 11.68
CA GLY A 394 10.44 12.54 11.14
C GLY A 394 10.40 13.78 12.03
N SER A 395 11.43 14.61 11.96
CA SER A 395 11.50 15.88 12.69
C SER A 395 10.88 17.03 11.89
N ALA A 396 10.34 18.01 12.61
CA ALA A 396 9.86 19.27 12.05
C ALA A 396 10.98 20.30 11.82
N GLY A 397 10.62 21.45 11.25
CA GLY A 397 11.54 22.53 10.82
C GLY A 397 12.01 23.48 11.93
N MET A 398 12.02 24.79 11.65
CA MET A 398 12.50 25.82 12.56
C MET A 398 11.39 26.59 13.26
N VAL A 399 10.38 27.08 12.53
CA VAL A 399 9.41 28.05 13.12
C VAL A 399 8.16 27.37 13.66
N TYR A 400 7.46 26.58 12.84
CA TYR A 400 6.24 25.90 13.28
C TYR A 400 6.17 24.45 12.80
N GLY A 401 5.79 23.54 13.70
CA GLY A 401 5.32 22.21 13.32
C GLY A 401 5.76 21.10 14.26
N ASP A 402 4.98 20.02 14.23
CA ASP A 402 5.14 18.92 15.18
C ASP A 402 6.03 17.81 14.61
N GLY A 403 6.74 17.13 15.50
CA GLY A 403 7.42 15.90 15.15
C GLY A 403 6.45 14.79 14.77
N GLY A 404 6.86 13.93 13.85
CA GLY A 404 6.10 12.77 13.42
C GLY A 404 5.98 11.72 14.51
N ALA A 405 4.86 11.00 14.55
CA ALA A 405 4.69 9.87 15.46
C ALA A 405 5.64 8.71 15.08
N GLY A 406 6.21 8.01 16.06
CA GLY A 406 6.94 6.76 15.83
C GLY A 406 6.00 5.58 15.58
N GLY A 407 6.42 4.65 14.72
CA GLY A 407 5.64 3.45 14.40
C GLY A 407 5.68 2.41 15.52
N ALA A 408 4.60 1.63 15.66
CA ALA A 408 4.56 0.51 16.61
C ALA A 408 5.54 -0.61 16.21
N GLY A 409 6.09 -1.33 17.17
CA GLY A 409 6.85 -2.55 16.94
C GLY A 409 5.94 -3.73 16.61
N GLY A 410 6.40 -4.62 15.74
CA GLY A 410 5.70 -5.85 15.38
C GLY A 410 5.82 -6.93 16.45
N GLY A 411 4.92 -7.90 16.45
CA GLY A 411 4.91 -9.01 17.41
C GLY A 411 5.87 -10.17 17.06
N GLY A 412 6.35 -10.87 18.08
CA GLY A 412 7.17 -12.09 17.99
C GLY A 412 6.38 -13.33 18.42
N ALA A 413 6.04 -14.24 17.49
CA ALA A 413 5.00 -15.25 17.74
C ALA A 413 5.48 -16.64 18.20
N ALA A 414 6.65 -17.14 17.78
CA ALA A 414 7.09 -18.51 18.14
C ALA A 414 7.79 -18.58 19.50
N PRO A 415 7.89 -19.75 20.13
CA PRO A 415 8.65 -19.92 21.37
C PRO A 415 10.09 -19.40 21.22
N GLY A 416 10.55 -18.58 22.17
CA GLY A 416 11.86 -17.91 22.09
C GLY A 416 11.82 -16.51 21.45
N ALA A 417 10.69 -16.13 20.83
CA ALA A 417 10.61 -14.90 20.06
C ALA A 417 10.42 -13.65 20.91
N VAL A 418 11.06 -12.56 20.46
CA VAL A 418 10.96 -11.24 21.10
C VAL A 418 10.11 -10.30 20.26
N GLY A 419 9.34 -9.44 20.92
CA GLY A 419 8.62 -8.36 20.26
C GLY A 419 9.56 -7.28 19.75
N GLY A 420 9.17 -6.63 18.65
CA GLY A 420 9.91 -5.52 18.06
C GLY A 420 9.82 -4.26 18.93
N LYS A 421 10.87 -3.44 18.96
CA LYS A 421 10.83 -2.16 19.67
C LYS A 421 9.89 -1.17 18.97
N GLY A 422 9.27 -0.29 19.73
CA GLY A 422 8.56 0.86 19.18
C GLY A 422 9.53 1.91 18.63
N GLY A 423 9.10 2.61 17.58
CA GLY A 423 9.85 3.71 16.98
C GLY A 423 9.81 4.97 17.83
N SER A 424 10.89 5.75 17.84
CA SER A 424 10.90 7.04 18.56
C SER A 424 10.05 8.08 17.84
N GLY A 425 9.47 9.00 18.60
CA GLY A 425 8.81 10.18 18.03
C GLY A 425 9.83 11.18 17.48
N GLY A 426 9.46 11.91 16.43
CA GLY A 426 10.29 12.96 15.86
C GLY A 426 10.31 14.23 16.71
N ASN A 427 11.34 15.04 16.57
CA ASN A 427 11.40 16.32 17.29
C ASN A 427 10.50 17.37 16.62
N ALA A 428 9.95 18.27 17.44
CA ALA A 428 9.23 19.45 17.00
C ALA A 428 10.13 20.46 16.26
N ALA A 429 9.50 21.49 15.70
CA ALA A 429 10.21 22.63 15.16
C ALA A 429 10.97 23.38 16.27
N THR A 430 12.07 24.02 15.91
CA THR A 430 12.94 24.68 16.90
C THR A 430 12.27 25.78 17.72
N LEU A 431 11.20 26.40 17.24
CA LEU A 431 10.50 27.50 17.91
C LEU A 431 9.15 27.04 18.46
N VAL A 432 8.17 26.72 17.60
CA VAL A 432 6.82 26.33 18.01
C VAL A 432 6.46 24.95 17.48
N GLY A 433 6.06 24.04 18.36
CA GLY A 433 5.54 22.74 17.96
C GLY A 433 5.80 21.66 19.01
N ASN A 434 5.06 20.57 18.89
CA ASN A 434 5.08 19.46 19.81
C ASN A 434 5.93 18.30 19.30
N GLY A 435 6.61 17.63 20.22
CA GLY A 435 7.32 16.40 19.88
C GLY A 435 6.34 15.31 19.45
N GLY A 436 6.78 14.46 18.54
CA GLY A 436 6.00 13.30 18.10
C GLY A 436 5.86 12.27 19.23
N THR A 437 4.70 11.62 19.30
CA THR A 437 4.53 10.45 20.18
C THR A 437 5.36 9.28 19.67
N ALA A 438 5.78 8.39 20.56
CA ALA A 438 6.60 7.25 20.19
C ALA A 438 5.80 5.95 20.16
N GLY A 439 6.10 5.07 19.21
CA GLY A 439 5.37 3.84 19.01
C GLY A 439 5.48 2.88 20.19
N ALA A 440 4.43 2.08 20.40
CA ALA A 440 4.44 0.99 21.36
C ALA A 440 5.38 -0.14 20.91
N GLY A 441 5.97 -0.87 21.84
CA GLY A 441 6.67 -2.12 21.57
C GLY A 441 5.70 -3.25 21.24
N GLY A 442 6.12 -4.16 20.37
CA GLY A 442 5.32 -5.34 20.02
C GLY A 442 5.33 -6.40 21.11
N ALA A 443 4.26 -7.20 21.17
CA ALA A 443 4.18 -8.36 22.06
C ALA A 443 5.13 -9.47 21.59
N GLY A 444 5.72 -10.23 22.51
CA GLY A 444 6.57 -11.39 22.19
C GLY A 444 6.21 -12.63 23.02
N ALA A 445 6.36 -13.81 22.42
CA ALA A 445 6.19 -15.09 23.10
C ALA A 445 7.21 -15.32 24.23
N THR A 446 8.39 -14.70 24.13
CA THR A 446 9.39 -14.67 25.20
C THR A 446 9.48 -13.30 25.83
N ALA A 447 10.04 -12.31 25.13
CA ALA A 447 10.16 -10.96 25.68
C ALA A 447 9.35 -9.95 24.88
N GLY A 448 8.76 -8.99 25.56
CA GLY A 448 8.12 -7.85 24.90
C GLY A 448 9.15 -6.86 24.36
N GLY A 449 8.80 -6.18 23.27
CA GLY A 449 9.62 -5.07 22.75
C GLY A 449 9.52 -3.84 23.64
N THR A 450 10.60 -3.05 23.78
CA THR A 450 10.53 -1.77 24.50
C THR A 450 9.73 -0.75 23.71
N GLY A 451 9.03 0.16 24.39
CA GLY A 451 8.42 1.33 23.76
C GLY A 451 9.46 2.34 23.26
N GLY A 452 9.09 3.13 22.26
CA GLY A 452 9.95 4.19 21.73
C GLY A 452 10.00 5.42 22.65
N ILE A 453 11.00 6.28 22.46
CA ILE A 453 11.14 7.55 23.20
C ILE A 453 10.38 8.66 22.48
N GLY A 454 9.60 9.45 23.23
CA GLY A 454 8.89 10.61 22.69
C GLY A 454 9.82 11.71 22.20
N GLY A 455 9.42 12.43 21.16
CA GLY A 455 10.22 13.51 20.58
C GLY A 455 10.22 14.77 21.45
N ASN A 456 11.23 15.62 21.31
CA ASN A 456 11.31 16.87 22.07
C ASN A 456 10.41 17.97 21.47
N GLY A 457 9.90 18.86 22.32
CA GLY A 457 9.13 20.06 21.94
C GLY A 457 10.01 21.26 21.55
N GLY A 458 9.38 22.29 20.97
CA GLY A 458 10.04 23.50 20.50
C GLY A 458 10.61 24.41 21.59
N GLY A 459 11.53 25.31 21.19
CA GLY A 459 12.30 26.19 22.06
C GLY A 459 11.58 27.47 22.53
N LEU A 460 10.46 27.87 21.91
CA LEU A 460 9.58 28.92 22.41
C LEU A 460 8.31 28.34 23.02
N ALA A 461 7.60 27.48 22.28
CA ALA A 461 6.37 26.86 22.75
C ALA A 461 6.23 25.46 22.18
N GLY A 462 6.13 24.44 23.04
CA GLY A 462 6.01 23.08 22.55
C GLY A 462 6.17 22.04 23.63
N SER A 463 5.23 21.11 23.70
CA SER A 463 5.33 19.96 24.59
C SER A 463 6.21 18.85 24.00
N GLY A 464 6.83 18.07 24.86
CA GLY A 464 7.42 16.80 24.45
C GLY A 464 6.36 15.75 24.12
N GLY A 465 6.68 14.84 23.21
CA GLY A 465 5.79 13.75 22.82
C GLY A 465 5.74 12.64 23.87
N ALA A 466 4.64 11.89 23.90
CA ALA A 466 4.50 10.74 24.79
C ALA A 466 5.45 9.59 24.38
N GLY A 467 6.01 8.89 25.36
CA GLY A 467 6.74 7.65 25.18
C GLY A 467 5.81 6.47 24.89
N GLY A 468 6.30 5.46 24.18
CA GLY A 468 5.51 4.30 23.81
C GLY A 468 5.40 3.27 24.94
N ASN A 469 4.29 2.52 24.99
CA ASN A 469 4.19 1.37 25.89
C ASN A 469 5.23 0.30 25.54
N GLY A 470 5.72 -0.43 26.54
CA GLY A 470 6.44 -1.68 26.31
C GLY A 470 5.49 -2.82 26.00
N GLY A 471 5.87 -3.71 25.10
CA GLY A 471 5.05 -4.85 24.72
C GLY A 471 4.99 -5.94 25.79
N ALA A 472 3.96 -6.77 25.70
CA ALA A 472 3.81 -7.93 26.57
C ALA A 472 4.83 -9.04 26.26
N GLY A 473 5.32 -9.75 27.27
CA GLY A 473 6.15 -10.96 27.17
C GLY A 473 5.47 -12.16 27.82
N ALA A 474 5.33 -13.28 27.10
CA ALA A 474 4.61 -14.44 27.65
C ALA A 474 5.47 -15.31 28.59
N THR A 475 6.73 -15.56 28.23
CA THR A 475 7.63 -16.49 28.96
C THR A 475 8.94 -15.88 29.45
N GLY A 476 9.12 -14.57 29.28
CA GLY A 476 10.32 -13.81 29.63
C GLY A 476 10.00 -12.36 30.02
N ALA A 477 11.03 -11.51 30.09
CA ALA A 477 10.86 -10.13 30.54
C ALA A 477 9.96 -9.32 29.59
N ALA A 478 9.03 -8.56 30.14
CA ALA A 478 8.22 -7.66 29.33
C ALA A 478 8.98 -6.39 28.94
N GLY A 479 8.48 -5.72 27.90
CA GLY A 479 9.11 -4.50 27.41
C GLY A 479 9.01 -3.36 28.41
N ALA A 480 10.08 -2.58 28.56
CA ALA A 480 10.00 -1.31 29.27
C ALA A 480 9.23 -0.27 28.44
N GLY A 481 8.50 0.61 29.11
CA GLY A 481 7.93 1.80 28.51
C GLY A 481 9.02 2.79 28.13
N GLY A 482 8.83 3.49 27.02
CA GLY A 482 9.75 4.52 26.56
C GLY A 482 9.60 5.82 27.32
N ALA A 483 10.66 6.62 27.41
CA ALA A 483 10.60 7.92 28.06
C ALA A 483 9.74 8.91 27.25
N GLY A 484 9.07 9.82 27.94
CA GLY A 484 8.46 10.99 27.32
C GLY A 484 9.52 11.99 26.88
N GLY A 485 9.24 12.72 25.80
CA GLY A 485 10.13 13.76 25.28
C GLY A 485 10.15 14.99 26.16
N ASN A 486 11.22 15.77 26.09
CA ASN A 486 11.35 17.01 26.88
C ASN A 486 10.75 18.20 26.12
N ALA A 487 10.23 19.19 26.85
CA ALA A 487 10.06 20.54 26.33
C ALA A 487 11.33 21.36 26.61
N LEU A 488 11.90 22.00 25.58
CA LEU A 488 13.26 22.57 25.64
C LEU A 488 13.28 24.10 25.81
N GLY A 489 12.10 24.73 25.90
CA GLY A 489 11.92 26.16 25.65
C GLY A 489 11.32 27.00 26.78
N LEU A 490 10.54 28.02 26.38
CA LEU A 490 9.83 28.91 27.31
C LEU A 490 8.50 28.31 27.80
N PHE A 491 7.65 27.85 26.88
CA PHE A 491 6.35 27.22 27.20
C PHE A 491 6.32 25.77 26.76
N GLY A 492 5.70 24.90 27.55
CA GLY A 492 5.38 23.54 27.14
C GLY A 492 5.65 22.49 28.21
N ASP A 493 4.88 21.42 28.10
CA ASP A 493 4.91 20.32 29.06
C ASP A 493 5.89 19.23 28.64
N GLY A 494 6.40 18.51 29.62
CA GLY A 494 7.07 17.24 29.34
C GLY A 494 6.09 16.19 28.83
N GLY A 495 6.55 15.34 27.92
CA GLY A 495 5.77 14.20 27.44
C GLY A 495 5.58 13.15 28.54
N THR A 496 4.46 12.43 28.50
CA THR A 496 4.27 11.28 29.41
C THR A 496 5.19 10.12 29.06
N GLY A 497 5.68 9.41 30.06
CA GLY A 497 6.38 8.15 29.88
C GLY A 497 5.41 7.01 29.52
N GLY A 498 5.90 6.08 28.73
CA GLY A 498 5.18 4.87 28.33
C GLY A 498 4.96 3.90 29.48
N ASN A 499 3.86 3.15 29.46
CA ASN A 499 3.68 2.06 30.43
C ASN A 499 4.66 0.92 30.14
N GLY A 500 5.15 0.22 31.18
CA GLY A 500 5.85 -1.04 31.01
C GLY A 500 4.87 -2.17 30.74
N GLY A 501 5.28 -3.18 29.97
CA GLY A 501 4.40 -4.26 29.53
C GLY A 501 4.17 -5.38 30.55
N LEU A 502 3.12 -6.16 30.28
CA LEU A 502 2.74 -7.38 31.00
C LEU A 502 3.75 -8.54 30.79
N ALA A 503 4.21 -9.18 31.87
CA ALA A 503 4.96 -10.44 31.86
C ALA A 503 4.08 -11.59 32.41
N ALA A 504 3.83 -12.64 31.61
CA ALA A 504 2.91 -13.71 32.02
C ALA A 504 3.58 -14.80 32.89
N THR A 505 4.77 -15.30 32.55
CA THR A 505 5.54 -16.32 33.33
C THR A 505 7.04 -16.31 32.95
N PRO A 506 7.94 -16.99 33.70
CA PRO A 506 9.02 -16.36 34.47
C PRO A 506 9.77 -15.19 33.79
N GLY A 507 9.69 -14.00 34.38
CA GLY A 507 10.41 -12.81 33.90
C GLY A 507 9.96 -11.54 34.61
N ASN A 508 10.80 -10.50 34.66
CA ASN A 508 10.42 -9.21 35.25
C ASN A 508 9.39 -8.52 34.35
N ALA A 509 8.37 -7.94 34.96
CA ALA A 509 7.45 -7.06 34.24
C ALA A 509 8.16 -5.75 33.84
N GLY A 510 7.65 -5.10 32.79
CA GLY A 510 8.29 -3.92 32.22
C GLY A 510 8.29 -2.75 33.18
N THR A 511 9.36 -1.99 33.24
CA THR A 511 9.34 -0.71 33.97
C THR A 511 8.64 0.35 33.15
N GLY A 512 7.89 1.24 33.81
CA GLY A 512 7.37 2.44 33.17
C GLY A 512 8.48 3.41 32.76
N GLY A 513 8.26 4.10 31.65
CA GLY A 513 9.17 5.12 31.15
C GLY A 513 9.12 6.39 32.00
N ALA A 514 10.24 7.12 32.06
CA ALA A 514 10.26 8.42 32.72
C ALA A 514 9.43 9.44 31.94
N GLY A 515 8.78 10.36 32.65
CA GLY A 515 8.18 11.55 32.06
C GLY A 515 9.25 12.57 31.65
N GLY A 516 8.97 13.31 30.59
CA GLY A 516 9.84 14.34 30.06
C GLY A 516 9.90 15.58 30.94
N LYS A 517 10.99 16.33 30.86
CA LYS A 517 11.12 17.63 31.54
C LYS A 517 10.23 18.68 30.88
N ALA A 518 9.70 19.60 31.67
CA ALA A 518 8.99 20.76 31.17
C ALA A 518 9.93 21.84 30.62
N ALA A 519 9.34 22.76 29.86
CA ALA A 519 9.94 24.05 29.55
C ALA A 519 10.07 24.91 30.81
N LEU A 520 10.49 26.17 30.64
CA LEU A 520 10.55 27.13 31.74
C LEU A 520 9.20 27.32 32.45
N ILE A 521 8.14 27.36 31.65
CA ILE A 521 6.73 27.46 32.04
C ILE A 521 6.00 26.25 31.47
N GLY A 522 5.54 25.36 32.35
CA GLY A 522 4.84 24.14 31.97
C GLY A 522 5.04 23.05 33.00
N ASP A 523 4.27 21.99 32.84
CA ASP A 523 4.29 20.86 33.76
C ASP A 523 5.26 19.77 33.28
N GLY A 524 5.96 19.14 34.22
CA GLY A 524 6.75 17.95 33.90
C GLY A 524 5.82 16.80 33.52
N GLY A 525 6.23 15.95 32.59
CA GLY A 525 5.41 14.85 32.11
C GLY A 525 5.25 13.75 33.17
N ASN A 526 4.13 13.04 33.15
CA ASN A 526 3.92 11.89 34.05
C ASN A 526 4.89 10.75 33.72
N GLY A 527 5.37 10.03 34.73
CA GLY A 527 6.01 8.73 34.53
C GLY A 527 4.98 7.67 34.16
N GLY A 528 5.36 6.73 33.31
CA GLY A 528 4.50 5.61 32.92
C GLY A 528 4.34 4.59 34.03
N ALA A 529 3.23 3.85 34.03
CA ALA A 529 3.00 2.78 34.99
C ALA A 529 3.98 1.62 34.77
N GLY A 530 4.36 0.93 35.85
CA GLY A 530 5.04 -0.35 35.74
C GLY A 530 4.08 -1.45 35.27
N GLY A 531 4.60 -2.41 34.51
CA GLY A 531 3.84 -3.53 33.97
C GLY A 531 3.51 -4.59 35.01
N ARG A 532 2.53 -5.44 34.70
CA ARG A 532 2.08 -6.52 35.59
C ARG A 532 2.89 -7.82 35.44
N ASN A 533 2.98 -8.62 36.52
CA ASN A 533 3.42 -10.02 36.52
C ASN A 533 2.32 -10.98 37.04
N VAL A 534 2.26 -12.22 36.52
CA VAL A 534 1.24 -13.24 36.91
C VAL A 534 1.83 -14.51 37.56
N GLY A 535 3.17 -14.60 37.69
CA GLY A 535 3.88 -15.83 38.10
C GLY A 535 4.53 -15.78 39.48
N GLY A 536 4.13 -14.85 40.35
CA GLY A 536 4.75 -14.69 41.66
C GLY A 536 6.05 -13.88 41.64
N PHE A 537 6.38 -13.21 40.53
CA PHE A 537 7.55 -12.34 40.39
C PHE A 537 7.19 -10.88 40.61
N ALA A 538 8.22 -10.04 40.78
CA ALA A 538 8.04 -8.63 41.03
C ALA A 538 7.32 -7.92 39.88
N GLY A 539 6.39 -7.05 40.24
CA GLY A 539 5.80 -6.10 39.31
C GLY A 539 6.84 -5.08 38.82
N GLY A 540 6.56 -4.45 37.67
CA GLY A 540 7.44 -3.44 37.10
C GLY A 540 7.48 -2.18 37.95
N ASN A 541 8.62 -1.49 37.99
CA ASN A 541 8.67 -0.18 38.64
C ASN A 541 7.94 0.88 37.80
N GLY A 542 7.23 1.78 38.46
CA GLY A 542 6.71 2.99 37.83
C GLY A 542 7.84 3.94 37.43
N GLY A 543 7.67 4.62 36.30
CA GLY A 543 8.63 5.61 35.82
C GLY A 543 8.62 6.88 36.67
N LYS A 544 9.75 7.59 36.74
CA LYS A 544 9.78 8.90 37.41
C LYS A 544 8.96 9.93 36.63
N GLY A 545 8.28 10.83 37.34
CA GLY A 545 7.74 12.05 36.75
C GLY A 545 8.85 13.00 36.31
N GLY A 546 8.56 13.79 35.28
CA GLY A 546 9.45 14.83 34.79
C GLY A 546 9.45 16.06 35.68
N ASP A 547 10.56 16.80 35.70
CA ASP A 547 10.65 18.02 36.51
C ASP A 547 10.10 19.21 35.74
N ALA A 548 9.39 20.08 36.44
CA ALA A 548 9.17 21.46 36.01
C ALA A 548 10.42 22.31 36.31
N GLN A 549 10.53 23.48 35.66
CA GLN A 549 11.70 24.35 35.79
C GLN A 549 11.44 25.57 36.70
N ILE A 550 10.70 26.59 36.22
CA ILE A 550 10.36 27.78 37.03
C ILE A 550 8.89 27.76 37.44
N PHE A 551 7.96 27.73 36.49
CA PHE A 551 6.52 27.73 36.77
C PHE A 551 5.90 26.44 36.27
N GLY A 552 5.27 25.69 37.17
CA GLY A 552 4.56 24.46 36.85
C GLY A 552 4.75 23.35 37.88
N PHE A 553 3.99 22.28 37.70
CA PHE A 553 4.00 21.10 38.54
C PHE A 553 4.98 20.07 37.99
N GLY A 554 5.70 19.41 38.88
CA GLY A 554 6.40 18.19 38.50
C GLY A 554 5.39 17.12 38.08
N GLY A 555 5.79 16.24 37.18
CA GLY A 555 5.02 15.10 36.74
C GLY A 555 4.69 14.15 37.87
N ASN A 556 3.54 13.47 37.78
CA ASN A 556 3.27 12.37 38.69
C ASN A 556 4.25 11.23 38.41
N GLY A 557 4.73 10.58 39.48
CA GLY A 557 5.41 9.30 39.35
C GLY A 557 4.43 8.24 38.85
N GLY A 558 4.95 7.30 38.06
CA GLY A 558 4.17 6.20 37.54
C GLY A 558 3.72 5.24 38.63
N ASN A 559 2.57 4.62 38.42
CA ASN A 559 2.07 3.58 39.32
C ASN A 559 3.03 2.38 39.37
N PRO A 560 3.16 1.72 40.54
CA PRO A 560 3.85 0.44 40.61
C PRO A 560 3.07 -0.62 39.82
N GLY A 561 3.82 -1.49 39.15
CA GLY A 561 3.26 -2.67 38.50
C GLY A 561 2.80 -3.70 39.52
N VAL A 562 1.72 -4.41 39.19
CA VAL A 562 1.14 -5.47 40.03
C VAL A 562 2.00 -6.73 39.93
N GLY A 563 2.42 -7.29 41.07
CA GLY A 563 3.21 -8.52 41.17
C GLY A 563 3.50 -8.85 42.64
N THR A 564 4.30 -9.90 42.91
CA THR A 564 4.71 -10.25 44.28
C THR A 564 6.24 -10.31 44.38
N PRO A 565 6.90 -9.31 44.98
CA PRO A 565 6.33 -8.06 45.52
C PRO A 565 5.80 -7.11 44.43
N LEU A 566 4.96 -6.16 44.83
CA LEU A 566 4.61 -5.02 43.96
C LEU A 566 5.87 -4.31 43.49
N GLY A 567 5.83 -3.73 42.30
CA GLY A 567 6.87 -2.81 41.86
C GLY A 567 6.96 -1.59 42.77
N THR A 568 8.01 -0.79 42.61
CA THR A 568 8.11 0.52 43.28
C THR A 568 7.33 1.57 42.50
N ALA A 569 6.65 2.46 43.20
CA ALA A 569 6.05 3.63 42.56
C ALA A 569 7.17 4.56 42.07
N GLY A 570 6.93 5.21 40.94
CA GLY A 570 7.82 6.26 40.46
C GLY A 570 7.86 7.44 41.43
N ALA A 571 9.00 8.10 41.52
CA ALA A 571 9.06 9.37 42.22
C ALA A 571 8.36 10.45 41.37
N ASN A 572 7.61 11.34 42.02
CA ASN A 572 7.12 12.56 41.38
C ASN A 572 8.30 13.43 40.94
N GLY A 573 8.12 14.19 39.86
CA GLY A 573 9.08 15.19 39.45
C GLY A 573 9.11 16.38 40.40
N ALA A 574 10.20 17.13 40.37
CA ALA A 574 10.32 18.37 41.10
C ALA A 574 9.35 19.43 40.55
N ALA A 575 8.68 20.17 41.44
CA ALA A 575 7.92 21.36 41.05
C ALA A 575 8.85 22.50 40.69
N GLY A 576 8.36 23.43 39.86
CA GLY A 576 9.10 24.62 39.48
C GLY A 576 9.47 25.50 40.68
N LEU A 577 10.59 26.21 40.56
CA LEU A 577 11.13 27.06 41.63
C LEU A 577 10.12 28.09 42.17
N ALA A 578 9.21 28.56 41.31
CA ALA A 578 8.22 29.59 41.62
C ALA A 578 6.79 29.02 41.80
N THR A 579 6.65 27.70 41.94
CA THR A 579 5.34 27.06 42.13
C THR A 579 4.82 27.29 43.57
N PRO A 580 3.61 27.84 43.76
CA PRO A 580 3.09 28.20 45.08
C PRO A 580 3.03 27.00 46.04
N GLY A 581 3.34 27.21 47.32
CA GLY A 581 3.21 26.19 48.35
C GLY A 581 1.77 25.72 48.58
N GLN A 582 1.58 24.57 49.22
CA GLN A 582 0.28 23.88 49.35
C GLN A 582 -0.83 24.79 49.92
N ALA A 583 -0.57 25.55 50.99
CA ALA A 583 -1.58 26.41 51.62
C ALA A 583 -2.14 27.50 50.68
N VAL A 584 -1.28 28.06 49.82
CA VAL A 584 -1.70 29.04 48.82
C VAL A 584 -2.51 28.35 47.70
N ARG A 585 -2.10 27.15 47.28
CA ARG A 585 -2.85 26.37 46.29
C ARG A 585 -4.23 25.96 46.79
N ASP A 586 -4.36 25.57 48.06
CA ASP A 586 -5.63 25.21 48.66
C ASP A 586 -6.60 26.40 48.66
N ALA A 587 -6.10 27.61 48.97
CA ALA A 587 -6.91 28.84 48.89
C ALA A 587 -7.32 29.18 47.44
N ILE A 588 -6.41 28.99 46.47
CA ILE A 588 -6.70 29.19 45.04
C ILE A 588 -7.73 28.17 44.54
N ASN A 589 -7.63 26.92 44.98
CA ASN A 589 -8.47 25.82 44.51
C ASN A 589 -9.83 25.75 45.20
N ALA A 590 -9.98 26.29 46.42
CA ALA A 590 -11.21 26.17 47.20
C ALA A 590 -12.49 26.62 46.43
N PRO A 591 -12.50 27.74 45.70
CA PRO A 591 -13.69 28.16 44.94
C PRO A 591 -14.05 27.16 43.83
N THR A 592 -13.08 26.72 43.04
CA THR A 592 -13.30 25.75 41.95
C THR A 592 -13.60 24.35 42.46
N GLN A 593 -12.98 23.95 43.57
CA GLN A 593 -13.24 22.65 44.20
C GLN A 593 -14.68 22.62 44.74
N ALA A 594 -15.19 23.73 45.28
CA ALA A 594 -16.57 23.85 45.74
C ALA A 594 -17.57 23.92 44.57
N LEU A 595 -17.24 24.63 43.49
CA LEU A 595 -18.16 24.86 42.37
C LEU A 595 -18.21 23.70 41.37
N PHE A 596 -17.06 23.08 41.08
CA PHE A 596 -16.91 22.09 40.02
C PHE A 596 -16.43 20.72 40.52
N GLY A 597 -16.17 20.56 41.82
CA GLY A 597 -15.59 19.34 42.37
C GLY A 597 -14.16 19.07 41.88
N ARG A 598 -13.52 20.05 41.24
CA ARG A 598 -12.20 19.95 40.63
C ARG A 598 -11.34 21.15 41.01
N PRO A 599 -10.04 20.94 41.28
CA PRO A 599 -9.15 22.05 41.58
C PRO A 599 -8.93 22.91 40.33
N LEU A 600 -8.56 24.17 40.51
CA LEU A 600 -8.15 25.03 39.40
C LEU A 600 -6.74 24.63 38.93
N LEU A 601 -5.84 24.37 39.89
CA LEU A 601 -4.43 24.07 39.70
C LEU A 601 -4.02 22.80 40.46
N GLY A 602 -3.36 21.87 39.79
CA GLY A 602 -2.72 20.72 40.40
C GLY A 602 -2.90 19.44 39.62
N ASN A 603 -2.06 18.45 39.90
CA ASN A 603 -2.13 17.17 39.21
C ASN A 603 -3.31 16.33 39.73
N GLY A 604 -3.91 15.58 38.81
CA GLY A 604 -4.84 14.51 39.14
C GLY A 604 -4.10 13.33 39.78
N VAL A 605 -4.80 12.61 40.65
CA VAL A 605 -4.25 11.43 41.32
C VAL A 605 -4.24 10.23 40.38
N ASN A 606 -3.19 9.42 40.43
CA ASN A 606 -3.21 8.16 39.69
C ASN A 606 -4.26 7.20 40.29
N GLY A 607 -4.92 6.44 39.42
CA GLY A 607 -5.78 5.34 39.84
C GLY A 607 -4.96 4.24 40.53
N ALA A 608 -5.53 3.59 41.54
CA ALA A 608 -4.83 2.55 42.28
C ALA A 608 -4.52 1.31 41.41
N ALA A 609 -3.27 0.86 41.43
CA ALA A 609 -2.85 -0.33 40.68
C ALA A 609 -3.66 -1.58 41.11
N GLY A 610 -4.06 -2.38 40.12
CA GLY A 610 -4.84 -3.60 40.33
C GLY A 610 -6.34 -3.39 40.55
N THR A 611 -6.83 -2.14 40.57
CA THR A 611 -8.26 -1.85 40.79
C THR A 611 -9.03 -1.50 39.52
N GLY A 612 -8.33 -1.13 38.44
CA GLY A 612 -8.95 -0.55 37.26
C GLY A 612 -9.52 0.86 37.46
N ALA A 613 -9.19 1.53 38.57
CA ALA A 613 -9.66 2.89 38.82
C ALA A 613 -9.09 3.87 37.79
N ASN A 614 -9.92 4.80 37.32
CA ASN A 614 -9.47 5.88 36.45
C ASN A 614 -8.46 6.78 37.18
N GLY A 615 -7.54 7.36 36.41
CA GLY A 615 -6.79 8.51 36.87
C GLY A 615 -7.72 9.71 37.06
N GLY A 616 -7.51 10.48 38.11
CA GLY A 616 -8.19 11.75 38.29
C GLY A 616 -7.73 12.76 37.24
N ASP A 617 -8.63 13.63 36.82
CA ASP A 617 -8.26 14.74 35.96
C ASP A 617 -7.34 15.72 36.69
N GLY A 618 -6.45 16.37 35.94
CA GLY A 618 -5.74 17.55 36.39
C GLY A 618 -6.69 18.70 36.72
N GLY A 619 -6.12 19.73 37.34
CA GLY A 619 -6.80 20.99 37.61
C GLY A 619 -7.36 21.58 36.32
N ILE A 620 -8.45 22.34 36.42
CA ILE A 620 -9.16 22.88 35.24
C ILE A 620 -8.21 23.64 34.31
N LEU A 621 -7.27 24.40 34.87
CA LEU A 621 -6.38 25.27 34.11
C LEU A 621 -4.98 24.67 33.93
N MET A 622 -4.37 24.19 35.01
CA MET A 622 -3.02 23.60 34.97
C MET A 622 -2.93 22.35 35.82
N GLY A 623 -2.13 21.39 35.35
CA GLY A 623 -1.80 20.18 36.07
C GLY A 623 -1.99 18.93 35.21
N ASN A 624 -1.16 17.94 35.51
CA ASN A 624 -1.17 16.67 34.79
C ASN A 624 -2.40 15.82 35.13
N GLY A 625 -2.92 15.10 34.15
CA GLY A 625 -3.91 14.04 34.40
C GLY A 625 -3.25 12.85 35.09
N GLY A 626 -3.96 12.17 36.00
CA GLY A 626 -3.47 10.96 36.65
C GLY A 626 -3.41 9.77 35.70
N ALA A 627 -2.45 8.86 35.89
CA ALA A 627 -2.43 7.59 35.16
C ALA A 627 -3.57 6.67 35.65
N GLY A 628 -4.17 5.92 34.73
CA GLY A 628 -5.14 4.88 35.04
C GLY A 628 -4.52 3.73 35.85
N GLY A 629 -5.26 3.22 36.82
CA GLY A 629 -4.89 2.00 37.55
C GLY A 629 -5.01 0.78 36.64
N SER A 630 -4.04 -0.14 36.72
CA SER A 630 -4.15 -1.43 36.01
C SER A 630 -5.37 -2.22 36.54
N GLY A 631 -6.02 -3.01 35.68
CA GLY A 631 -7.11 -3.89 36.09
C GLY A 631 -6.68 -5.02 37.03
N ALA A 632 -7.65 -5.68 37.68
CA ALA A 632 -7.38 -6.81 38.58
C ALA A 632 -7.10 -8.10 37.79
N THR A 633 -6.19 -8.93 38.29
CA THR A 633 -6.14 -10.37 37.97
C THR A 633 -7.31 -11.07 38.65
N GLY A 634 -8.07 -11.87 37.91
CA GLY A 634 -9.24 -12.55 38.46
C GLY A 634 -9.77 -13.64 37.52
N PRO A 635 -10.92 -14.27 37.87
CA PRO A 635 -11.58 -15.22 36.98
C PRO A 635 -11.80 -14.60 35.61
N THR A 636 -12.37 -13.39 35.58
CA THR A 636 -12.31 -12.45 34.47
C THR A 636 -11.34 -11.32 34.84
N GLY A 637 -10.55 -10.87 33.87
CA GLY A 637 -9.65 -9.74 34.04
C GLY A 637 -10.44 -8.44 34.17
N GLY A 638 -10.15 -7.64 35.19
CA GLY A 638 -10.74 -6.31 35.33
C GLY A 638 -10.25 -5.36 34.24
N SER A 639 -11.05 -4.40 33.78
CA SER A 639 -10.56 -3.37 32.86
C SER A 639 -9.48 -2.50 33.50
N GLY A 640 -8.55 -2.01 32.71
CA GLY A 640 -7.69 -0.90 33.10
C GLY A 640 -8.50 0.39 33.19
N GLY A 641 -8.13 1.25 34.13
CA GLY A 641 -8.75 2.57 34.28
C GLY A 641 -8.29 3.51 33.18
N ASN A 642 -9.15 4.45 32.80
CA ASN A 642 -8.77 5.49 31.85
C ASN A 642 -7.76 6.46 32.48
N GLY A 643 -6.91 7.06 31.67
CA GLY A 643 -6.10 8.19 32.08
C GLY A 643 -6.95 9.43 32.31
N GLY A 644 -6.58 10.23 33.31
CA GLY A 644 -7.23 11.51 33.57
C GLY A 644 -6.88 12.55 32.51
N ALA A 645 -7.80 13.48 32.24
CA ALA A 645 -7.53 14.61 31.36
C ALA A 645 -6.51 15.57 31.98
N ALA A 646 -5.69 16.20 31.15
CA ALA A 646 -4.83 17.31 31.58
C ALA A 646 -5.64 18.60 31.81
N GLY A 647 -5.01 19.57 32.48
CA GLY A 647 -5.51 20.94 32.53
C GLY A 647 -5.48 21.61 31.16
N LEU A 648 -6.35 22.61 30.98
CA LEU A 648 -6.54 23.24 29.66
C LEU A 648 -5.28 23.92 29.13
N LEU A 649 -4.55 24.67 29.96
CA LEU A 649 -3.40 25.47 29.52
C LEU A 649 -2.08 24.70 29.57
N SER A 650 -1.93 23.81 30.55
CA SER A 650 -0.70 23.11 30.88
C SER A 650 -1.05 21.80 31.59
N GLY A 651 -0.33 20.75 31.25
CA GLY A 651 -0.46 19.42 31.83
C GLY A 651 -0.32 18.32 30.79
N ALA A 652 0.40 17.27 31.13
CA ALA A 652 0.44 16.03 30.38
C ALA A 652 -0.80 15.17 30.70
N ALA A 653 -1.41 14.61 29.67
CA ALA A 653 -2.55 13.72 29.82
C ALA A 653 -2.17 12.40 30.49
N GLY A 654 -3.09 11.81 31.27
CA GLY A 654 -2.86 10.52 31.92
C GLY A 654 -2.76 9.37 30.91
N ALA A 655 -1.85 8.43 31.15
CA ALA A 655 -1.84 7.15 30.43
C ALA A 655 -3.00 6.27 30.90
N GLY A 656 -3.60 5.50 29.99
CA GLY A 656 -4.56 4.46 30.34
C GLY A 656 -3.88 3.29 31.07
N GLY A 657 -4.58 2.69 32.02
CA GLY A 657 -4.10 1.54 32.76
C GLY A 657 -4.17 0.25 31.94
N GLU A 658 -3.26 -0.69 32.18
CA GLU A 658 -3.30 -2.01 31.54
C GLU A 658 -4.53 -2.83 31.98
N GLY A 659 -5.13 -3.56 31.05
CA GLY A 659 -6.20 -4.52 31.33
C GLY A 659 -5.74 -5.69 32.21
N GLY A 660 -6.62 -6.20 33.06
CA GLY A 660 -6.42 -7.32 33.99
C GLY A 660 -6.29 -8.67 33.30
N VAL A 661 -5.60 -9.63 33.93
CA VAL A 661 -5.49 -11.00 33.39
C VAL A 661 -6.68 -11.85 33.81
N GLY A 662 -7.31 -12.51 32.83
CA GLY A 662 -8.35 -13.50 33.04
C GLY A 662 -7.78 -14.90 33.23
N LEU A 663 -7.90 -15.45 34.43
CA LEU A 663 -7.41 -16.80 34.78
C LEU A 663 -8.32 -17.91 34.25
N ALA A 664 -9.63 -17.65 34.17
CA ALA A 664 -10.64 -18.62 33.75
C ALA A 664 -11.62 -18.07 32.69
N GLY A 665 -11.61 -16.76 32.45
CA GLY A 665 -12.47 -16.05 31.51
C GLY A 665 -11.70 -14.93 30.81
N ASP A 666 -12.42 -13.95 30.29
CA ASP A 666 -11.83 -12.95 29.39
C ASP A 666 -10.77 -12.09 30.07
N GLY A 667 -9.78 -11.67 29.30
CA GLY A 667 -8.83 -10.63 29.67
C GLY A 667 -9.51 -9.26 29.71
N GLY A 668 -9.10 -8.43 30.65
CA GLY A 668 -9.64 -7.08 30.81
C GLY A 668 -9.18 -6.15 29.70
N ARG A 669 -10.02 -5.21 29.29
CA ARG A 669 -9.62 -4.19 28.29
C ARG A 669 -8.59 -3.23 28.88
N GLY A 670 -7.70 -2.72 28.04
CA GLY A 670 -6.88 -1.56 28.41
C GLY A 670 -7.73 -0.30 28.57
N GLY A 671 -7.33 0.57 29.49
CA GLY A 671 -7.97 1.87 29.68
C GLY A 671 -7.61 2.85 28.57
N ALA A 672 -8.50 3.78 28.23
CA ALA A 672 -8.19 4.82 27.27
C ALA A 672 -7.19 5.83 27.84
N GLY A 673 -6.40 6.46 26.97
CA GLY A 673 -5.58 7.61 27.34
C GLY A 673 -6.43 8.85 27.64
N GLY A 674 -5.94 9.71 28.53
CA GLY A 674 -6.58 10.97 28.87
C GLY A 674 -6.54 11.98 27.73
N ALA A 675 -7.47 12.94 27.74
CA ALA A 675 -7.42 14.08 26.83
C ALA A 675 -6.29 15.04 27.22
N ALA A 676 -5.62 15.60 26.22
CA ALA A 676 -4.60 16.61 26.42
C ALA A 676 -5.17 18.00 26.71
N GLY A 677 -4.29 18.87 27.24
CA GLY A 677 -4.49 20.31 27.22
C GLY A 677 -4.29 20.90 25.82
N LEU A 678 -4.09 22.21 25.74
CA LEU A 678 -3.94 22.93 24.47
C LEU A 678 -2.82 22.32 23.61
N TYR A 679 -1.59 22.25 24.13
CA TYR A 679 -0.40 21.89 23.34
C TYR A 679 0.08 20.45 23.57
N SER A 680 -0.34 19.82 24.66
CA SER A 680 0.19 18.54 25.11
C SER A 680 -0.29 17.39 24.22
N ALA A 681 0.46 16.29 24.17
CA ALA A 681 0.02 15.08 23.49
C ALA A 681 -1.10 14.39 24.27
N GLY A 682 -2.02 13.74 23.55
CA GLY A 682 -3.03 12.87 24.13
C GLY A 682 -2.38 11.71 24.90
N GLY A 683 -3.04 11.26 25.96
CA GLY A 683 -2.54 10.15 26.77
C GLY A 683 -2.43 8.87 25.95
N ILE A 684 -1.46 8.01 26.24
CA ILE A 684 -1.37 6.69 25.60
C ILE A 684 -2.45 5.76 26.14
N GLY A 685 -3.03 4.92 25.28
CA GLY A 685 -3.94 3.86 25.70
C GLY A 685 -3.20 2.76 26.45
N GLY A 686 -3.86 2.13 27.42
CA GLY A 686 -3.30 0.98 28.14
C GLY A 686 -3.40 -0.30 27.33
N ASP A 687 -2.50 -1.26 27.57
CA ASP A 687 -2.52 -2.53 26.85
C ASP A 687 -3.67 -3.43 27.33
N GLY A 688 -4.14 -4.30 26.44
CA GLY A 688 -5.16 -5.30 26.75
C GLY A 688 -4.62 -6.42 27.63
N GLY A 689 -5.43 -6.88 28.57
CA GLY A 689 -5.08 -7.99 29.47
C GLY A 689 -5.08 -9.34 28.76
N ALA A 690 -4.14 -10.21 29.12
CA ALA A 690 -4.10 -11.59 28.62
C ALA A 690 -5.26 -12.44 29.19
N SER A 691 -5.59 -13.52 28.49
CA SER A 691 -6.45 -14.59 29.00
C SER A 691 -5.78 -15.95 28.81
N PHE A 692 -5.90 -16.85 29.79
CA PHE A 692 -5.36 -18.21 29.67
C PHE A 692 -6.36 -19.21 29.10
N THR A 693 -7.65 -18.88 29.02
CA THR A 693 -8.72 -19.83 28.67
C THR A 693 -9.80 -19.25 27.76
N ALA A 694 -9.88 -17.93 27.59
CA ALA A 694 -10.94 -17.25 26.86
C ALA A 694 -10.38 -16.09 26.02
N LYS A 695 -11.23 -15.09 25.70
CA LYS A 695 -10.84 -13.98 24.83
C LYS A 695 -9.90 -13.03 25.58
N ALA A 696 -8.87 -12.52 24.92
CA ALA A 696 -8.04 -11.49 25.52
C ALA A 696 -8.64 -10.08 25.39
N GLY A 697 -8.19 -9.20 26.28
CA GLY A 697 -8.61 -7.81 26.32
C GLY A 697 -8.11 -7.03 25.12
N VAL A 698 -8.95 -6.14 24.60
CA VAL A 698 -8.54 -5.16 23.59
C VAL A 698 -7.65 -4.09 24.23
N GLY A 699 -6.72 -3.55 23.44
CA GLY A 699 -5.96 -2.37 23.83
C GLY A 699 -6.88 -1.14 23.98
N GLY A 700 -6.52 -0.24 24.89
CA GLY A 700 -7.19 1.03 25.09
C GLY A 700 -6.87 2.02 23.97
N ALA A 701 -7.83 2.88 23.65
CA ALA A 701 -7.61 3.93 22.66
C ALA A 701 -6.64 5.00 23.19
N GLY A 702 -5.89 5.61 22.28
CA GLY A 702 -5.14 6.82 22.58
C GLY A 702 -6.07 8.00 22.87
N GLY A 703 -5.60 8.90 23.72
CA GLY A 703 -6.26 10.14 24.09
C GLY A 703 -6.22 11.18 22.97
N ILE A 704 -7.11 12.16 23.07
CA ILE A 704 -7.29 13.19 22.05
C ILE A 704 -6.35 14.36 22.31
N GLY A 705 -5.73 14.90 21.25
CA GLY A 705 -5.01 16.17 21.25
C GLY A 705 -5.84 17.32 20.66
N LEU A 706 -5.59 18.56 21.09
CA LEU A 706 -6.25 19.74 20.49
C LEU A 706 -5.33 20.46 19.49
N PHE A 707 -4.22 21.03 19.96
CA PHE A 707 -3.09 21.49 19.14
C PHE A 707 -1.88 20.56 19.23
N GLY A 708 -1.93 19.57 20.13
CA GLY A 708 -0.97 18.49 20.23
C GLY A 708 -1.39 17.26 19.44
N SER A 709 -0.47 16.30 19.35
CA SER A 709 -0.72 15.02 18.69
C SER A 709 -1.68 14.14 19.51
N GLY A 710 -2.41 13.28 18.81
CA GLY A 710 -3.18 12.22 19.46
C GLY A 710 -2.28 11.19 20.13
N GLY A 711 -2.75 10.61 21.22
CA GLY A 711 -2.03 9.55 21.93
C GLY A 711 -2.01 8.24 21.16
N ASN A 712 -1.05 7.36 21.43
CA ASN A 712 -0.99 6.06 20.75
C ASN A 712 -1.97 5.06 21.38
N GLY A 713 -2.50 4.15 20.58
CA GLY A 713 -3.34 3.06 21.06
C GLY A 713 -2.50 1.98 21.76
N GLY A 714 -3.08 1.34 22.78
CA GLY A 714 -2.45 0.23 23.49
C GLY A 714 -2.44 -1.06 22.68
N ALA A 715 -1.51 -1.96 22.95
CA ALA A 715 -1.47 -3.27 22.30
C ALA A 715 -2.63 -4.16 22.76
N GLY A 716 -3.05 -5.10 21.90
CA GLY A 716 -4.03 -6.12 22.26
C GLY A 716 -3.42 -7.22 23.13
N GLY A 717 -4.21 -7.77 24.06
CA GLY A 717 -3.78 -8.84 24.94
C GLY A 717 -3.60 -10.19 24.23
N ALA A 718 -2.74 -11.04 24.78
CA ALA A 718 -2.52 -12.40 24.29
C ALA A 718 -3.71 -13.33 24.65
N GLY A 719 -4.25 -14.02 23.65
CA GLY A 719 -5.41 -14.92 23.76
C GLY A 719 -5.09 -16.27 24.39
N GLY A 720 -6.10 -16.91 24.98
CA GLY A 720 -6.01 -18.30 25.44
C GLY A 720 -6.12 -19.31 24.29
N PRO A 721 -6.00 -20.62 24.56
CA PRO A 721 -5.94 -21.67 23.54
C PRO A 721 -7.21 -21.75 22.67
N THR A 722 -8.37 -21.36 23.21
CA THR A 722 -9.68 -21.42 22.53
C THR A 722 -10.31 -20.06 22.27
N GLY A 723 -9.77 -18.98 22.83
CA GLY A 723 -10.34 -17.63 22.72
C GLY A 723 -9.52 -16.72 21.81
N PRO A 724 -10.17 -15.80 21.07
CA PRO A 724 -9.44 -14.87 20.21
C PRO A 724 -8.56 -13.94 21.03
N ALA A 725 -7.42 -13.56 20.45
CA ALA A 725 -6.58 -12.52 21.03
C ALA A 725 -7.21 -11.13 20.91
N GLY A 726 -6.71 -10.19 21.72
CA GLY A 726 -7.22 -8.84 21.80
C GLY A 726 -6.82 -8.03 20.59
N ALA A 727 -7.72 -7.22 20.05
CA ALA A 727 -7.36 -6.21 19.05
C ALA A 727 -6.51 -5.10 19.69
N GLY A 728 -5.64 -4.48 18.89
CA GLY A 728 -4.96 -3.25 19.29
C GLY A 728 -5.95 -2.09 19.44
N GLY A 729 -5.64 -1.17 20.35
CA GLY A 729 -6.39 0.06 20.54
C GLY A 729 -6.17 1.04 19.39
N ALA A 730 -7.18 1.84 19.07
CA ALA A 730 -7.03 2.89 18.07
C ALA A 730 -6.09 4.00 18.57
N GLY A 731 -5.35 4.62 17.66
CA GLY A 731 -4.67 5.88 17.93
C GLY A 731 -5.68 6.99 18.21
N GLY A 732 -5.32 7.88 19.13
CA GLY A 732 -6.05 9.09 19.42
C GLY A 732 -5.97 10.09 18.26
N SER A 733 -7.01 10.89 18.08
CA SER A 733 -7.03 11.92 17.04
C SER A 733 -6.51 13.25 17.57
N SER A 734 -6.06 14.13 16.67
CA SER A 734 -5.97 15.56 16.94
C SER A 734 -7.19 16.29 16.37
N LEU A 735 -7.67 17.36 17.02
CA LEU A 735 -8.84 18.13 16.56
C LEU A 735 -8.48 19.26 15.60
N LEU A 736 -7.55 20.16 15.98
CA LEU A 736 -7.28 21.39 15.23
C LEU A 736 -5.92 21.33 14.53
N PHE A 737 -4.86 21.07 15.30
CA PHE A 737 -3.49 20.96 14.80
C PHE A 737 -2.79 19.76 15.41
N GLY A 738 -1.98 19.08 14.60
CA GLY A 738 -1.10 18.01 15.03
C GLY A 738 -1.46 16.65 14.47
N ASN A 739 -0.53 15.73 14.67
CA ASN A 739 -0.58 14.40 14.08
C ASN A 739 -1.56 13.48 14.81
N GLY A 740 -2.14 12.53 14.09
CA GLY A 740 -2.86 11.42 14.70
C GLY A 740 -1.90 10.45 15.39
N GLY A 741 -2.36 9.80 16.47
CA GLY A 741 -1.58 8.78 17.16
C GLY A 741 -1.51 7.46 16.38
N ALA A 742 -0.47 6.67 16.58
CA ALA A 742 -0.36 5.34 16.00
C ALA A 742 -1.37 4.37 16.63
N GLY A 743 -1.90 3.45 15.83
CA GLY A 743 -2.70 2.33 16.33
C GLY A 743 -1.85 1.27 17.02
N GLY A 744 -2.41 0.62 18.04
CA GLY A 744 -1.75 -0.46 18.77
C GLY A 744 -1.66 -1.75 17.96
N ALA A 745 -0.65 -2.58 18.23
CA ALA A 745 -0.53 -3.89 17.60
C ALA A 745 -1.62 -4.86 18.11
N GLY A 746 -2.06 -5.77 17.23
CA GLY A 746 -2.96 -6.87 17.60
C GLY A 746 -2.27 -7.93 18.45
N GLY A 747 -3.02 -8.53 19.37
CA GLY A 747 -2.54 -9.58 20.25
C GLY A 747 -2.27 -10.91 19.53
N ILE A 748 -1.34 -11.69 20.07
CA ILE A 748 -1.02 -13.05 19.61
C ILE A 748 -2.08 -14.02 20.14
N GLY A 749 -2.61 -14.88 19.28
CA GLY A 749 -3.65 -15.85 19.66
C GLY A 749 -3.35 -17.26 19.18
N ASP A 750 -4.09 -18.23 19.71
CA ASP A 750 -4.01 -19.64 19.30
C ASP A 750 -5.18 -19.99 18.35
N ALA A 751 -5.86 -21.12 18.56
CA ALA A 751 -6.92 -21.60 17.68
C ALA A 751 -8.12 -20.65 17.61
N GLY A 752 -8.34 -19.82 18.65
CA GLY A 752 -9.37 -18.79 18.67
C GLY A 752 -9.12 -17.63 17.69
N GLY A 753 -7.94 -17.54 17.09
CA GLY A 753 -7.55 -16.49 16.15
C GLY A 753 -6.84 -15.31 16.81
N ALA A 754 -6.11 -14.55 16.00
CA ALA A 754 -5.31 -13.44 16.47
C ALA A 754 -6.05 -12.09 16.41
N GLY A 755 -5.56 -11.12 17.18
CA GLY A 755 -6.17 -9.81 17.28
C GLY A 755 -5.84 -8.94 16.07
N ALA A 756 -6.79 -8.13 15.60
CA ALA A 756 -6.52 -7.12 14.58
C ALA A 756 -5.65 -5.99 15.14
N GLY A 757 -4.89 -5.32 14.28
CA GLY A 757 -4.22 -4.07 14.62
C GLY A 757 -5.23 -2.94 14.83
N GLY A 758 -4.92 -2.02 15.73
CA GLY A 758 -5.72 -0.81 15.94
C GLY A 758 -5.54 0.17 14.78
N SER A 759 -6.58 0.93 14.44
CA SER A 759 -6.46 1.99 13.44
C SER A 759 -5.58 3.13 13.94
N GLY A 760 -4.87 3.80 13.05
CA GLY A 760 -4.25 5.09 13.34
C GLY A 760 -5.31 6.16 13.63
N GLY A 761 -4.94 7.15 14.44
CA GLY A 761 -5.77 8.31 14.72
C GLY A 761 -5.74 9.31 13.58
N ASN A 762 -6.79 10.12 13.47
CA ASN A 762 -6.85 11.18 12.47
C ASN A 762 -6.03 12.40 12.92
N SER A 763 -5.49 13.16 11.98
CA SER A 763 -4.83 14.44 12.28
C SER A 763 -5.84 15.56 12.56
N GLY A 764 -5.33 16.70 13.04
CA GLY A 764 -6.10 17.92 13.18
C GLY A 764 -6.61 18.46 11.84
N VAL A 765 -7.73 19.20 11.89
CA VAL A 765 -8.42 19.74 10.70
C VAL A 765 -7.53 20.69 9.88
N PHE A 766 -6.67 21.49 10.52
CA PHE A 766 -5.87 22.49 9.81
C PHE A 766 -4.53 21.97 9.33
N TYR A 767 -3.86 21.14 10.13
CA TYR A 767 -2.51 20.68 9.84
C TYR A 767 -2.20 19.38 10.58
N GLY A 768 -1.57 18.43 9.90
CA GLY A 768 -0.99 17.23 10.52
C GLY A 768 -1.13 15.97 9.67
N ASN A 769 -0.33 14.97 10.01
CA ASN A 769 -0.32 13.66 9.35
C ASN A 769 -1.23 12.68 10.09
N GLY A 770 -1.90 11.80 9.33
CA GLY A 770 -2.63 10.68 9.89
C GLY A 770 -1.71 9.69 10.59
N GLY A 771 -2.16 9.08 11.68
CA GLY A 771 -1.39 8.08 12.41
C GLY A 771 -1.25 6.76 11.64
N ALA A 772 -0.15 6.03 11.82
CA ALA A 772 0.00 4.70 11.22
C ALA A 772 -0.96 3.68 11.87
N GLY A 773 -1.49 2.76 11.06
CA GLY A 773 -2.24 1.61 11.55
C GLY A 773 -1.34 0.58 12.22
N GLY A 774 -1.83 -0.06 13.27
CA GLY A 774 -1.10 -1.11 13.99
C GLY A 774 -1.03 -2.42 13.18
N ALA A 775 0.02 -3.21 13.38
CA ALA A 775 0.11 -4.54 12.77
C ALA A 775 -0.95 -5.49 13.35
N GLY A 776 -1.52 -6.36 12.51
CA GLY A 776 -2.35 -7.48 12.96
C GLY A 776 -1.51 -8.51 13.73
N GLY A 777 -2.14 -9.30 14.60
CA GLY A 777 -1.50 -10.33 15.43
C GLY A 777 -1.35 -11.68 14.72
N GLY A 778 -0.45 -12.53 15.24
CA GLY A 778 -0.18 -13.87 14.72
C GLY A 778 -1.01 -14.96 15.40
N ALA A 779 -1.38 -16.01 14.64
CA ALA A 779 -2.16 -17.14 15.13
C ALA A 779 -1.42 -18.49 15.06
N SER A 780 -1.50 -19.29 16.12
CA SER A 780 -1.04 -20.71 16.18
C SER A 780 -2.01 -21.66 15.43
N PRO A 781 -1.70 -22.98 15.29
CA PRO A 781 -2.49 -23.90 14.46
C PRO A 781 -4.00 -23.91 14.75
N GLY A 782 -4.78 -23.66 13.69
CA GLY A 782 -6.26 -23.66 13.69
C GLY A 782 -6.89 -22.27 13.64
N GLY A 783 -6.15 -21.21 14.00
CA GLY A 783 -6.65 -19.84 14.05
C GLY A 783 -6.39 -19.01 12.78
N ALA A 784 -7.27 -18.06 12.50
CA ALA A 784 -7.06 -17.02 11.50
C ALA A 784 -6.19 -15.90 12.08
N ALA A 785 -5.34 -15.30 11.26
CA ALA A 785 -4.52 -14.18 11.69
C ALA A 785 -5.29 -12.86 11.72
N GLY A 786 -4.79 -11.91 12.52
CA GLY A 786 -5.40 -10.60 12.67
C GLY A 786 -5.12 -9.72 11.46
N ALA A 787 -6.11 -8.96 11.00
CA ALA A 787 -5.90 -7.94 9.99
C ALA A 787 -5.04 -6.78 10.52
N GLY A 788 -4.33 -6.10 9.64
CA GLY A 788 -3.68 -4.84 9.96
C GLY A 788 -4.70 -3.72 10.20
N GLY A 789 -4.38 -2.79 11.08
CA GLY A 789 -5.20 -1.60 11.32
C GLY A 789 -5.11 -0.61 10.16
N ALA A 790 -6.18 0.11 9.88
CA ALA A 790 -6.17 1.17 8.88
C ALA A 790 -5.26 2.34 9.34
N GLY A 791 -4.62 3.02 8.41
CA GLY A 791 -3.99 4.32 8.66
C GLY A 791 -5.05 5.39 8.94
N GLY A 792 -4.69 6.36 9.78
CA GLY A 792 -5.52 7.51 10.07
C GLY A 792 -5.56 8.49 8.90
N ASN A 793 -6.66 9.23 8.77
CA ASN A 793 -6.78 10.26 7.73
C ASN A 793 -6.08 11.55 8.16
N ALA A 794 -5.58 12.30 7.18
CA ALA A 794 -5.18 13.68 7.39
C ALA A 794 -6.39 14.64 7.36
N GLY A 795 -6.15 15.91 7.71
CA GLY A 795 -7.17 16.93 7.98
C GLY A 795 -7.85 17.50 6.73
N ALA A 796 -8.27 18.76 6.79
CA ALA A 796 -8.90 19.45 5.66
C ALA A 796 -7.86 20.08 4.73
N PHE A 797 -6.82 20.74 5.24
CA PHE A 797 -5.96 21.58 4.40
C PHE A 797 -4.68 20.88 3.98
N PHE A 798 -3.89 20.39 4.95
CA PHE A 798 -2.53 19.88 4.71
C PHE A 798 -2.26 18.60 5.48
N GLY A 799 -1.53 17.68 4.85
CA GLY A 799 -0.98 16.50 5.52
C GLY A 799 -1.14 15.21 4.74
N THR A 800 -0.30 14.25 5.10
CA THR A 800 -0.28 12.91 4.49
C THR A 800 -1.13 11.92 5.26
N GLY A 801 -1.80 11.04 4.53
CA GLY A 801 -2.54 9.94 5.13
C GLY A 801 -1.60 8.92 5.80
N GLY A 802 -2.03 8.34 6.92
CA GLY A 802 -1.23 7.34 7.63
C GLY A 802 -1.10 6.03 6.84
N ALA A 803 0.03 5.33 6.98
CA ALA A 803 0.19 4.01 6.38
C ALA A 803 -0.73 2.97 7.06
N GLY A 804 -1.27 2.04 6.27
CA GLY A 804 -1.98 0.88 6.78
C GLY A 804 -1.02 -0.13 7.43
N GLY A 805 -1.46 -0.75 8.52
CA GLY A 805 -0.70 -1.79 9.22
C GLY A 805 -0.62 -3.09 8.43
N ALA A 806 0.45 -3.86 8.62
CA ALA A 806 0.57 -5.18 7.98
C ALA A 806 -0.39 -6.20 8.60
N GLY A 807 -0.93 -7.10 7.77
CA GLY A 807 -1.75 -8.23 8.22
C GLY A 807 -0.92 -9.36 8.82
N GLY A 808 -1.45 -10.01 9.84
CA GLY A 808 -0.73 -11.02 10.63
C GLY A 808 -0.53 -12.38 9.94
N ALA A 809 0.31 -13.23 10.53
CA ALA A 809 0.57 -14.59 10.03
C ALA A 809 -0.32 -15.64 10.71
N GLY A 810 -0.93 -16.55 9.94
CA GLY A 810 -1.87 -17.55 10.46
C GLY A 810 -1.79 -18.89 9.73
N THR A 811 -2.36 -19.95 10.33
CA THR A 811 -2.26 -21.30 9.75
C THR A 811 -3.44 -21.66 8.84
N THR A 812 -4.54 -20.92 8.90
CA THR A 812 -5.68 -21.08 8.00
C THR A 812 -5.72 -19.97 6.95
N VAL A 813 -5.82 -18.72 7.41
CA VAL A 813 -5.83 -17.53 6.54
C VAL A 813 -4.90 -16.47 7.12
N GLY A 814 -4.07 -15.88 6.26
CA GLY A 814 -3.27 -14.71 6.61
C GLY A 814 -4.15 -13.47 6.79
N GLY A 815 -3.76 -12.58 7.70
CA GLY A 815 -4.55 -11.38 7.99
C GLY A 815 -4.53 -10.42 6.80
N ALA A 816 -5.64 -9.75 6.49
CA ALA A 816 -5.60 -8.70 5.48
C ALA A 816 -4.69 -7.54 5.91
N GLY A 817 -4.05 -6.88 4.94
CA GLY A 817 -3.37 -5.63 5.18
C GLY A 817 -4.37 -4.51 5.50
N GLY A 818 -3.99 -3.59 6.37
CA GLY A 818 -4.78 -2.42 6.71
C GLY A 818 -4.85 -1.43 5.55
N LEU A 819 -5.96 -0.70 5.44
CA LEU A 819 -6.09 0.36 4.44
C LEU A 819 -5.14 1.51 4.73
N GLY A 820 -4.60 2.15 3.69
CA GLY A 820 -3.95 3.45 3.84
C GLY A 820 -4.96 4.54 4.17
N GLY A 821 -4.56 5.50 5.01
CA GLY A 821 -5.37 6.68 5.32
C GLY A 821 -5.40 7.67 4.17
N ASN A 822 -6.50 8.39 4.01
CA ASN A 822 -6.60 9.44 3.00
C ASN A 822 -5.76 10.66 3.39
N ALA A 823 -5.25 11.38 2.39
CA ALA A 823 -4.59 12.65 2.58
C ALA A 823 -5.56 13.75 3.03
N ALA A 824 -5.03 14.95 3.31
CA ALA A 824 -5.88 16.08 3.66
C ALA A 824 -6.76 16.50 2.49
N THR A 825 -7.96 17.03 2.76
CA THR A 825 -8.96 17.26 1.70
C THR A 825 -8.51 18.22 0.60
N LEU A 826 -7.50 19.07 0.80
CA LEU A 826 -7.04 20.04 -0.20
C LEU A 826 -5.69 19.67 -0.81
N PHE A 827 -4.67 19.45 0.04
CA PHE A 827 -3.29 19.13 -0.36
C PHE A 827 -2.75 17.93 0.42
N GLY A 828 -2.14 16.99 -0.29
CA GLY A 828 -1.30 15.96 0.32
C GLY A 828 -1.41 14.58 -0.34
N THR A 829 -0.50 13.69 0.06
CA THR A 829 -0.40 12.33 -0.51
C THR A 829 -1.17 11.30 0.30
N GLY A 830 -1.84 10.38 -0.37
CA GLY A 830 -2.52 9.26 0.27
C GLY A 830 -1.55 8.29 0.94
N GLY A 831 -1.96 7.69 2.05
CA GLY A 831 -1.18 6.69 2.77
C GLY A 831 -1.06 5.37 2.00
N ALA A 832 0.08 4.70 2.12
CA ALA A 832 0.27 3.36 1.55
C ALA A 832 -0.62 2.32 2.23
N GLY A 833 -1.13 1.35 1.45
CA GLY A 833 -1.82 0.19 1.99
C GLY A 833 -0.87 -0.78 2.67
N GLY A 834 -1.33 -1.43 3.73
CA GLY A 834 -0.57 -2.45 4.45
C GLY A 834 -0.42 -3.75 3.64
N ALA A 835 0.70 -4.45 3.80
CA ALA A 835 0.88 -5.77 3.18
C ALA A 835 -0.07 -6.81 3.82
N GLY A 836 -0.62 -7.69 3.01
CA GLY A 836 -1.39 -8.85 3.45
C GLY A 836 -0.50 -9.90 4.10
N GLY A 837 -1.02 -10.61 5.08
CA GLY A 837 -0.29 -11.53 5.92
C GLY A 837 -0.11 -12.93 5.34
N LEU A 838 0.78 -13.70 5.95
CA LEU A 838 1.05 -15.10 5.59
C LEU A 838 -0.07 -16.04 6.01
N GLY A 839 -0.45 -16.98 5.13
CA GLY A 839 -1.37 -18.06 5.49
C GLY A 839 -0.90 -19.43 5.02
N LEU A 840 -0.91 -20.45 5.90
CA LEU A 840 -0.69 -21.84 5.45
C LEU A 840 -1.85 -22.38 4.59
N GLY A 841 -3.05 -21.77 4.66
CA GLY A 841 -4.17 -22.06 3.75
C GLY A 841 -4.26 -21.04 2.61
N ALA A 842 -4.77 -19.83 2.92
CA ALA A 842 -4.84 -18.70 1.98
C ALA A 842 -4.03 -17.51 2.51
N GLY A 843 -3.32 -16.80 1.63
CA GLY A 843 -2.71 -15.52 2.00
C GLY A 843 -3.75 -14.47 2.43
N GLY A 844 -3.32 -13.43 3.13
CA GLY A 844 -4.14 -12.26 3.39
C GLY A 844 -4.09 -11.27 2.23
N VAL A 845 -5.21 -10.65 1.87
CA VAL A 845 -5.22 -9.62 0.80
C VAL A 845 -4.40 -8.40 1.21
N GLY A 846 -3.76 -7.74 0.25
CA GLY A 846 -3.13 -6.44 0.46
C GLY A 846 -4.16 -5.35 0.74
N GLY A 847 -3.84 -4.43 1.65
CA GLY A 847 -4.69 -3.27 1.94
C GLY A 847 -4.69 -2.29 0.76
N ALA A 848 -5.86 -1.74 0.42
CA ALA A 848 -5.89 -0.65 -0.55
C ALA A 848 -5.23 0.59 0.04
N ALA A 849 -4.68 1.43 -0.83
CA ALA A 849 -4.12 2.70 -0.43
C ALA A 849 -5.18 3.78 -0.18
N GLY A 850 -4.77 4.83 0.53
CA GLY A 850 -5.54 6.05 0.69
C GLY A 850 -5.51 6.92 -0.56
N ASN A 851 -6.56 7.70 -0.76
CA ASN A 851 -6.65 8.68 -1.83
C ASN A 851 -5.88 9.96 -1.47
N ALA A 852 -5.47 10.71 -2.50
CA ALA A 852 -4.88 12.02 -2.36
C ALA A 852 -5.91 13.11 -1.95
N GLY A 853 -5.40 14.32 -1.68
CA GLY A 853 -6.23 15.49 -1.44
C GLY A 853 -6.99 15.94 -2.69
N ALA A 854 -8.13 16.61 -2.50
CA ALA A 854 -9.06 16.90 -3.58
C ALA A 854 -8.54 17.91 -4.62
N LEU A 855 -7.51 18.71 -4.35
CA LEU A 855 -6.94 19.62 -5.37
C LEU A 855 -5.60 19.10 -5.90
N PHE A 856 -4.63 18.85 -5.02
CA PHE A 856 -3.29 18.38 -5.37
C PHE A 856 -2.89 17.18 -4.52
N GLY A 857 -2.27 16.19 -5.16
CA GLY A 857 -1.59 15.10 -4.46
C GLY A 857 -1.61 13.78 -5.23
N THR A 858 -0.68 12.90 -4.89
CA THR A 858 -0.61 11.54 -5.45
C THR A 858 -1.35 10.53 -4.58
N GLY A 859 -2.06 9.60 -5.20
CA GLY A 859 -2.68 8.49 -4.47
C GLY A 859 -1.62 7.56 -3.86
N GLY A 860 -1.95 6.91 -2.75
CA GLY A 860 -1.02 5.98 -2.10
C GLY A 860 -0.80 4.68 -2.90
N ALA A 861 0.29 3.96 -2.64
CA ALA A 861 0.55 2.64 -3.23
C ALA A 861 -0.22 1.52 -2.51
N GLY A 862 -0.91 0.66 -3.26
CA GLY A 862 -1.64 -0.48 -2.71
C GLY A 862 -0.70 -1.52 -2.10
N GLY A 863 -1.10 -2.15 -1.00
CA GLY A 863 -0.31 -3.16 -0.30
C GLY A 863 -0.18 -4.47 -1.09
N ALA A 864 0.95 -5.17 -0.94
CA ALA A 864 1.14 -6.48 -1.56
C ALA A 864 0.21 -7.54 -0.93
N GLY A 865 -0.24 -8.50 -1.72
CA GLY A 865 -0.95 -9.69 -1.24
C GLY A 865 -0.02 -10.66 -0.53
N GLY A 866 -0.56 -11.34 0.47
CA GLY A 866 0.15 -12.32 1.28
C GLY A 866 0.37 -13.66 0.56
N LEU A 867 1.45 -14.34 0.94
CA LEU A 867 1.76 -15.70 0.48
C LEU A 867 0.77 -16.71 1.08
N GLY A 868 0.24 -17.58 0.22
CA GLY A 868 -0.60 -18.72 0.59
C GLY A 868 0.05 -20.05 0.26
N VAL A 869 0.16 -20.94 1.24
CA VAL A 869 0.86 -22.24 1.10
C VAL A 869 -0.11 -23.40 0.82
N GLY A 870 -1.41 -23.19 0.98
CA GLY A 870 -2.43 -24.24 0.89
C GLY A 870 -3.38 -24.03 -0.28
N ALA A 871 -4.48 -24.80 -0.27
CA ALA A 871 -5.48 -24.82 -1.34
C ALA A 871 -6.19 -23.47 -1.58
N GLY A 872 -6.05 -22.50 -0.66
CA GLY A 872 -6.61 -21.16 -0.80
C GLY A 872 -5.77 -20.21 -1.66
N GLY A 873 -4.49 -20.54 -1.90
CA GLY A 873 -3.63 -19.82 -2.83
C GLY A 873 -3.13 -18.46 -2.34
N GLY A 874 -2.38 -17.80 -3.21
CA GLY A 874 -1.87 -16.45 -2.96
C GLY A 874 -3.00 -15.42 -3.01
N ALA A 875 -2.89 -14.37 -2.21
CA ALA A 875 -3.95 -13.37 -2.10
C ALA A 875 -3.77 -12.19 -3.03
N ALA A 876 -4.86 -11.50 -3.37
CA ALA A 876 -4.79 -10.33 -4.23
C ALA A 876 -3.99 -9.18 -3.60
N GLY A 877 -3.31 -8.41 -4.45
CA GLY A 877 -2.75 -7.12 -4.06
C GLY A 877 -3.84 -6.06 -3.88
N GLY A 878 -3.58 -5.09 -3.01
CA GLY A 878 -4.47 -3.95 -2.76
C GLY A 878 -4.49 -2.97 -3.93
N ALA A 879 -5.60 -2.26 -4.13
CA ALA A 879 -5.67 -1.22 -5.15
C ALA A 879 -4.83 0.01 -4.77
N GLY A 880 -4.28 0.69 -5.78
CA GLY A 880 -3.68 2.00 -5.62
C GLY A 880 -4.74 3.08 -5.37
N GLY A 881 -4.35 4.13 -4.65
CA GLY A 881 -5.22 5.25 -4.32
C GLY A 881 -5.43 6.17 -5.52
N ASN A 882 -6.57 6.83 -5.60
CA ASN A 882 -6.81 7.83 -6.63
C ASN A 882 -6.11 9.16 -6.28
N ALA A 883 -5.73 9.91 -7.30
CA ALA A 883 -5.25 11.28 -7.17
C ALA A 883 -6.38 12.29 -6.91
N GLY A 884 -6.00 13.56 -6.74
CA GLY A 884 -6.92 14.69 -6.54
C GLY A 884 -7.70 15.12 -7.78
N LEU A 885 -8.33 16.29 -7.77
CA LEU A 885 -9.12 16.81 -8.90
C LEU A 885 -8.24 17.53 -9.94
N LEU A 886 -7.32 18.39 -9.53
CA LEU A 886 -6.58 19.25 -10.48
C LEU A 886 -5.29 18.59 -10.93
N TYR A 887 -4.51 18.06 -9.98
CA TYR A 887 -3.16 17.58 -10.25
C TYR A 887 -2.78 16.36 -9.40
N GLY A 888 -2.20 15.35 -10.05
CA GLY A 888 -1.53 14.23 -9.37
C GLY A 888 -1.70 12.90 -10.08
N ASP A 889 -0.77 11.99 -9.81
CA ASP A 889 -0.79 10.64 -10.36
C ASP A 889 -1.55 9.68 -9.45
N GLY A 890 -2.21 8.71 -10.08
CA GLY A 890 -2.80 7.59 -9.37
C GLY A 890 -1.71 6.70 -8.75
N GLY A 891 -2.00 6.14 -7.58
CA GLY A 891 -1.08 5.25 -6.90
C GLY A 891 -0.95 3.90 -7.61
N ALA A 892 0.20 3.24 -7.50
CA ALA A 892 0.40 1.91 -8.05
C ALA A 892 -0.44 0.85 -7.31
N GLY A 893 -0.96 -0.14 -8.03
CA GLY A 893 -1.59 -1.32 -7.46
C GLY A 893 -0.57 -2.28 -6.83
N GLY A 894 -0.96 -2.94 -5.74
CA GLY A 894 -0.11 -3.89 -5.03
C GLY A 894 0.11 -5.19 -5.79
N ALA A 895 1.24 -5.85 -5.58
CA ALA A 895 1.53 -7.16 -6.16
C ALA A 895 0.55 -8.22 -5.62
N GLY A 896 0.18 -9.20 -6.45
CA GLY A 896 -0.47 -10.42 -6.00
C GLY A 896 0.50 -11.30 -5.21
N GLY A 897 0.00 -11.91 -4.14
CA GLY A 897 0.76 -12.84 -3.30
C GLY A 897 1.07 -14.14 -4.03
N PRO A 898 2.23 -14.79 -3.76
CA PRO A 898 2.52 -16.09 -4.33
C PRO A 898 1.57 -17.17 -3.78
N GLY A 899 1.26 -18.18 -4.58
CA GLY A 899 0.61 -19.42 -4.17
C GLY A 899 1.56 -20.60 -4.35
N THR A 900 1.37 -21.72 -3.65
CA THR A 900 2.15 -22.95 -3.89
C THR A 900 1.29 -24.02 -4.55
N THR A 901 0.18 -24.40 -3.91
CA THR A 901 -0.69 -25.51 -4.37
C THR A 901 -1.94 -25.02 -5.10
N ALA A 902 -2.29 -23.75 -4.95
CA ALA A 902 -3.42 -23.09 -5.60
C ALA A 902 -2.95 -21.81 -6.32
N THR A 903 -3.86 -21.16 -7.05
CA THR A 903 -3.49 -20.05 -7.94
C THR A 903 -2.77 -18.93 -7.21
N GLY A 904 -1.82 -18.29 -7.90
CA GLY A 904 -1.21 -17.05 -7.43
C GLY A 904 -2.27 -15.95 -7.32
N GLY A 905 -2.06 -15.02 -6.40
CA GLY A 905 -2.99 -13.90 -6.21
C GLY A 905 -2.95 -12.94 -7.38
N THR A 906 -4.07 -12.28 -7.67
CA THR A 906 -4.10 -11.26 -8.73
C THR A 906 -3.40 -9.97 -8.27
N GLY A 907 -2.77 -9.26 -9.20
CA GLY A 907 -2.30 -7.91 -8.96
C GLY A 907 -3.45 -6.94 -8.67
N GLY A 908 -3.21 -5.99 -7.78
CA GLY A 908 -4.11 -4.88 -7.49
C GLY A 908 -4.19 -3.90 -8.67
N LYS A 909 -5.33 -3.23 -8.84
CA LYS A 909 -5.47 -2.20 -9.88
C LYS A 909 -4.69 -0.94 -9.51
N GLY A 910 -4.15 -0.25 -10.50
CA GLY A 910 -3.65 1.10 -10.33
C GLY A 910 -4.79 2.10 -10.05
N GLY A 911 -4.49 3.14 -9.27
CA GLY A 911 -5.41 4.23 -9.00
C GLY A 911 -5.55 5.18 -10.20
N ASN A 912 -6.65 5.90 -10.27
CA ASN A 912 -6.86 6.88 -11.33
C ASN A 912 -6.10 8.19 -11.04
N ALA A 913 -5.68 8.85 -12.11
CA ALA A 913 -5.09 10.18 -12.07
C ALA A 913 -6.10 11.28 -11.74
N ALA A 914 -5.60 12.51 -11.62
CA ALA A 914 -6.45 13.68 -11.42
C ALA A 914 -7.26 14.04 -12.66
N LEU A 915 -8.39 14.73 -12.49
CA LEU A 915 -9.28 15.11 -13.60
C LEU A 915 -8.58 16.01 -14.64
N LEU A 916 -7.60 16.82 -14.26
CA LEU A 916 -6.92 17.74 -15.19
C LEU A 916 -5.54 17.25 -15.62
N PHE A 917 -4.59 17.09 -14.69
CA PHE A 917 -3.20 16.71 -14.98
C PHE A 917 -2.73 15.51 -14.16
N GLY A 918 -2.27 14.45 -14.82
CA GLY A 918 -1.58 13.34 -14.16
C GLY A 918 -1.76 12.01 -14.88
N ASN A 919 -0.92 11.03 -14.53
CA ASN A 919 -0.97 9.69 -15.08
C ASN A 919 -1.74 8.72 -14.18
N GLY A 920 -2.38 7.75 -14.81
CA GLY A 920 -2.93 6.62 -14.09
C GLY A 920 -1.84 5.78 -13.43
N GLY A 921 -2.14 5.23 -12.26
CA GLY A 921 -1.21 4.33 -11.57
C GLY A 921 -1.04 3.02 -12.33
N ASN A 922 0.15 2.42 -12.24
CA ASN A 922 0.39 1.10 -12.82
C ASN A 922 -0.37 0.01 -12.06
N GLY A 923 -0.84 -1.02 -12.79
CA GLY A 923 -1.38 -2.23 -12.19
C GLY A 923 -0.28 -3.09 -11.54
N GLY A 924 -0.63 -3.78 -10.46
CA GLY A 924 0.28 -4.69 -9.77
C GLY A 924 0.53 -5.97 -10.58
N ALA A 925 1.70 -6.59 -10.44
CA ALA A 925 1.98 -7.90 -11.03
C ALA A 925 1.13 -9.00 -10.35
N GLY A 926 0.76 -10.03 -11.09
CA GLY A 926 0.16 -11.24 -10.54
C GLY A 926 1.19 -12.12 -9.81
N GLY A 927 0.72 -12.88 -8.82
CA GLY A 927 1.53 -13.78 -8.01
C GLY A 927 1.96 -15.04 -8.76
N LEU A 928 3.16 -15.53 -8.47
CA LEU A 928 3.65 -16.83 -8.95
C LEU A 928 2.92 -18.00 -8.27
N SER A 929 2.83 -19.15 -8.94
CA SER A 929 2.37 -20.38 -8.30
C SER A 929 2.82 -21.66 -9.00
N ASP A 930 2.94 -22.78 -8.27
CA ASP A 930 3.11 -24.11 -8.89
C ASP A 930 1.80 -24.65 -9.49
N SER A 931 0.69 -23.90 -9.38
CA SER A 931 -0.60 -24.09 -10.04
C SER A 931 -0.79 -23.02 -11.12
N ALA A 932 -1.91 -22.28 -11.21
CA ALA A 932 -1.98 -21.17 -12.17
C ALA A 932 -1.39 -19.88 -11.58
N GLY A 933 -0.59 -19.15 -12.35
CA GLY A 933 -0.17 -17.82 -11.95
C GLY A 933 -1.35 -16.86 -11.85
N GLY A 934 -1.25 -15.87 -10.96
CA GLY A 934 -2.27 -14.84 -10.80
C GLY A 934 -2.30 -13.87 -11.98
N ALA A 935 -3.46 -13.31 -12.30
CA ALA A 935 -3.54 -12.27 -13.32
C ALA A 935 -2.88 -10.97 -12.86
N GLY A 936 -2.32 -10.20 -13.79
CA GLY A 936 -1.88 -8.84 -13.54
C GLY A 936 -3.06 -7.90 -13.30
N GLY A 937 -2.84 -6.89 -12.46
CA GLY A 937 -3.81 -5.83 -12.20
C GLY A 937 -3.91 -4.87 -13.39
N ALA A 938 -5.07 -4.28 -13.59
CA ALA A 938 -5.24 -3.25 -14.62
C ALA A 938 -4.53 -1.94 -14.22
N GLY A 939 -4.02 -1.21 -15.21
CA GLY A 939 -3.61 0.18 -15.03
C GLY A 939 -4.80 1.09 -14.72
N GLY A 940 -4.54 2.16 -13.96
CA GLY A 940 -5.51 3.21 -13.70
C GLY A 940 -5.65 4.18 -14.87
N ASN A 941 -6.74 4.92 -14.91
CA ASN A 941 -6.98 5.88 -16.00
C ASN A 941 -6.14 7.15 -15.82
N GLY A 942 -5.72 7.75 -16.95
CA GLY A 942 -5.07 9.05 -17.01
C GLY A 942 -6.03 10.22 -16.81
N GLY A 943 -5.48 11.43 -16.71
CA GLY A 943 -6.26 12.65 -16.51
C GLY A 943 -7.11 13.08 -17.71
N GLY A 944 -8.09 13.94 -17.44
CA GLY A 944 -9.07 14.44 -18.39
C GLY A 944 -8.58 15.58 -19.30
N PHE A 945 -7.50 16.28 -18.97
CA PHE A 945 -6.89 17.26 -19.88
C PHE A 945 -5.54 16.78 -20.43
N PHE A 946 -4.56 16.49 -19.56
CA PHE A 946 -3.32 15.77 -19.89
C PHE A 946 -3.13 14.59 -18.97
N GLY A 947 -2.91 13.41 -19.54
CA GLY A 947 -2.56 12.24 -18.74
C GLY A 947 -2.56 10.95 -19.52
N SER A 948 -1.53 10.13 -19.32
CA SER A 948 -1.50 8.78 -19.88
C SER A 948 -2.15 7.77 -18.93
N GLY A 949 -2.77 6.74 -19.48
CA GLY A 949 -3.21 5.60 -18.71
C GLY A 949 -2.02 4.83 -18.12
N GLY A 950 -2.18 4.25 -16.93
CA GLY A 950 -1.15 3.42 -16.31
C GLY A 950 -0.93 2.12 -17.07
N ALA A 951 0.27 1.54 -16.99
CA ALA A 951 0.54 0.23 -17.57
C ALA A 951 -0.20 -0.87 -16.80
N GLY A 952 -0.65 -1.90 -17.51
CA GLY A 952 -1.15 -3.13 -16.91
C GLY A 952 -0.03 -3.94 -16.27
N GLY A 953 -0.34 -4.62 -15.17
CA GLY A 953 0.59 -5.52 -14.49
C GLY A 953 0.83 -6.80 -15.30
N ASN A 954 2.02 -7.37 -15.18
CA ASN A 954 2.32 -8.68 -15.77
C ASN A 954 1.55 -9.80 -15.06
N GLY A 955 1.15 -10.83 -15.80
CA GLY A 955 0.63 -12.07 -15.22
C GLY A 955 1.72 -12.89 -14.54
N GLY A 956 1.38 -13.57 -13.46
CA GLY A 956 2.26 -14.50 -12.76
C GLY A 956 2.50 -15.78 -13.57
N GLY A 957 3.65 -16.41 -13.39
CA GLY A 957 3.95 -17.72 -13.96
C GLY A 957 3.45 -18.90 -13.12
N GLY A 958 3.26 -20.05 -13.76
CA GLY A 958 2.95 -21.32 -13.09
C GLY A 958 2.78 -22.52 -14.02
N LYS A 959 2.04 -23.55 -13.60
CA LYS A 959 1.53 -24.60 -14.52
C LYS A 959 0.74 -23.98 -15.64
N ALA A 960 -0.21 -23.11 -15.32
CA ALA A 960 -0.84 -22.21 -16.28
C ALA A 960 -0.38 -20.78 -16.01
N GLY A 961 -0.16 -20.00 -17.05
CA GLY A 961 0.25 -18.61 -16.92
C GLY A 961 -0.95 -17.72 -16.59
N GLY A 962 -0.76 -16.76 -15.69
CA GLY A 962 -1.74 -15.71 -15.44
C GLY A 962 -1.80 -14.71 -16.60
N ASN A 963 -2.96 -14.16 -16.88
CA ASN A 963 -3.09 -13.14 -17.92
C ASN A 963 -2.44 -11.82 -17.49
N GLY A 964 -1.91 -11.08 -18.45
CA GLY A 964 -1.51 -9.69 -18.24
C GLY A 964 -2.73 -8.80 -17.99
N GLY A 965 -2.54 -7.79 -17.14
CA GLY A 965 -3.55 -6.76 -16.89
C GLY A 965 -3.71 -5.82 -18.07
N ALA A 966 -4.91 -5.27 -18.25
CA ALA A 966 -5.14 -4.25 -19.26
C ALA A 966 -4.41 -2.95 -18.90
N GLY A 967 -3.96 -2.21 -19.90
CA GLY A 967 -3.54 -0.82 -19.75
C GLY A 967 -4.72 0.08 -19.41
N GLY A 968 -4.46 1.13 -18.64
CA GLY A 968 -5.45 2.14 -18.30
C GLY A 968 -5.82 3.02 -19.49
N ASN A 969 -7.02 3.60 -19.48
CA ASN A 969 -7.46 4.49 -20.55
C ASN A 969 -7.02 5.93 -20.28
N ALA A 970 -6.94 6.73 -21.33
CA ALA A 970 -6.87 8.19 -21.23
C ALA A 970 -8.22 8.78 -21.70
N PRO A 971 -9.16 9.13 -20.80
CA PRO A 971 -10.51 9.56 -21.20
C PRO A 971 -10.59 11.03 -21.67
N GLY A 972 -9.47 11.76 -21.62
CA GLY A 972 -9.41 13.22 -21.75
C GLY A 972 -9.20 13.80 -23.14
N LEU A 973 -8.62 15.01 -23.18
CA LEU A 973 -8.24 15.70 -24.42
C LEU A 973 -6.90 15.21 -24.97
N PHE A 974 -5.85 15.21 -24.16
CA PHE A 974 -4.51 14.73 -24.51
C PHE A 974 -4.08 13.57 -23.62
N GLY A 975 -3.64 12.47 -24.21
CA GLY A 975 -3.24 11.31 -23.43
C GLY A 975 -3.12 10.02 -24.24
N ASP A 976 -2.10 9.24 -23.92
CA ASP A 976 -1.90 7.92 -24.48
C ASP A 976 -2.56 6.85 -23.61
N GLY A 977 -3.09 5.82 -24.26
CA GLY A 977 -3.53 4.62 -23.55
C GLY A 977 -2.34 3.90 -22.92
N GLY A 978 -2.54 3.33 -21.74
CA GLY A 978 -1.53 2.53 -21.06
C GLY A 978 -1.20 1.24 -21.82
N THR A 979 0.03 0.74 -21.71
CA THR A 979 0.40 -0.55 -22.29
C THR A 979 -0.23 -1.71 -21.53
N GLY A 980 -0.64 -2.75 -22.24
CA GLY A 980 -1.09 -4.00 -21.64
C GLY A 980 0.08 -4.77 -21.02
N GLY A 981 -0.17 -5.42 -19.88
CA GLY A 981 0.82 -6.27 -19.22
C GLY A 981 1.11 -7.55 -20.02
N ALA A 982 2.32 -8.10 -19.89
CA ALA A 982 2.64 -9.39 -20.51
C ALA A 982 1.90 -10.55 -19.81
N GLY A 983 1.56 -11.57 -20.58
CA GLY A 983 1.07 -12.84 -20.05
C GLY A 983 2.17 -13.62 -19.33
N GLY A 984 1.79 -14.33 -18.27
CA GLY A 984 2.69 -15.18 -17.51
C GLY A 984 3.10 -16.44 -18.29
N PHE A 985 4.31 -16.92 -18.04
CA PHE A 985 4.78 -18.17 -18.61
C PHE A 985 4.07 -19.39 -18.00
N ALA A 986 3.99 -20.49 -18.75
CA ALA A 986 3.42 -21.75 -18.30
C ALA A 986 4.37 -22.93 -18.47
N ASN A 987 4.25 -23.93 -17.59
CA ASN A 987 5.01 -25.17 -17.68
C ASN A 987 4.21 -26.31 -18.33
N THR A 988 2.93 -26.52 -17.98
CA THR A 988 2.16 -27.69 -18.44
C THR A 988 0.73 -27.39 -18.88
N GLY A 989 0.12 -26.31 -18.38
CA GLY A 989 -1.17 -25.76 -18.80
C GLY A 989 -0.99 -24.58 -19.76
N ALA A 990 -2.06 -23.92 -20.19
CA ALA A 990 -1.97 -22.80 -21.14
C ALA A 990 -1.17 -21.62 -20.56
N ALA A 991 -0.35 -20.98 -21.39
CA ALA A 991 0.32 -19.74 -21.00
C ALA A 991 -0.65 -18.56 -20.99
N GLY A 992 -0.31 -17.54 -20.20
CA GLY A 992 -1.19 -16.40 -19.99
C GLY A 992 -1.28 -15.52 -21.23
N ASN A 993 -2.45 -14.96 -21.49
CA ASN A 993 -2.62 -13.99 -22.56
C ASN A 993 -2.02 -12.64 -22.17
N GLY A 994 -1.53 -11.89 -23.14
CA GLY A 994 -1.18 -10.49 -22.95
C GLY A 994 -2.43 -9.65 -22.69
N GLY A 995 -2.28 -8.62 -21.85
CA GLY A 995 -3.33 -7.66 -21.57
C GLY A 995 -3.59 -6.74 -22.77
N ALA A 996 -4.81 -6.25 -22.90
CA ALA A 996 -5.11 -5.24 -23.92
C ALA A 996 -4.44 -3.90 -23.58
N GLY A 997 -4.06 -3.15 -24.61
CA GLY A 997 -3.67 -1.75 -24.46
C GLY A 997 -4.89 -0.87 -24.18
N GLY A 998 -4.66 0.21 -23.44
CA GLY A 998 -5.68 1.21 -23.11
C GLY A 998 -6.07 2.05 -24.31
N THR A 999 -7.29 2.57 -24.29
CA THR A 999 -7.75 3.56 -25.27
C THR A 999 -7.14 4.92 -25.00
N ALA A 1000 -6.85 5.64 -26.08
CA ALA A 1000 -6.28 6.97 -26.01
C ALA A 1000 -7.34 8.06 -25.75
N ALA A 1001 -6.85 9.24 -25.42
CA ALA A 1001 -7.63 10.47 -25.38
C ALA A 1001 -8.09 10.89 -26.78
N LEU A 1002 -8.80 12.03 -26.85
CA LEU A 1002 -9.20 12.62 -28.13
C LEU A 1002 -8.00 12.80 -29.09
N ILE A 1003 -6.90 13.29 -28.52
CA ILE A 1003 -5.59 13.46 -29.14
C ILE A 1003 -4.60 12.55 -28.38
N GLY A 1004 -4.28 11.40 -28.97
CA GLY A 1004 -3.83 10.26 -28.19
C GLY A 1004 -3.29 9.13 -29.06
N THR A 1005 -2.25 8.44 -28.64
CA THR A 1005 -1.92 7.12 -29.19
C THR A 1005 -2.55 6.01 -28.34
N GLY A 1006 -3.11 5.01 -29.01
CA GLY A 1006 -3.59 3.82 -28.33
C GLY A 1006 -2.43 3.06 -27.68
N GLY A 1007 -2.67 2.46 -26.52
CA GLY A 1007 -1.66 1.69 -25.82
C GLY A 1007 -1.33 0.38 -26.56
N ASN A 1008 -0.07 -0.06 -26.50
CA ASN A 1008 0.31 -1.37 -27.06
C ASN A 1008 -0.34 -2.51 -26.25
N GLY A 1009 -0.75 -3.57 -26.94
CA GLY A 1009 -1.11 -4.83 -26.32
C GLY A 1009 0.11 -5.55 -25.74
N GLY A 1010 -0.11 -6.26 -24.64
CA GLY A 1010 0.92 -7.05 -23.98
C GLY A 1010 1.29 -8.30 -24.79
N ALA A 1011 2.54 -8.76 -24.66
CA ALA A 1011 2.94 -10.02 -25.27
C ALA A 1011 2.28 -11.22 -24.59
N GLY A 1012 1.97 -12.26 -25.37
CA GLY A 1012 1.51 -13.54 -24.84
C GLY A 1012 2.63 -14.30 -24.11
N GLY A 1013 2.25 -15.08 -23.11
CA GLY A 1013 3.17 -15.90 -22.33
C GLY A 1013 3.73 -17.09 -23.11
N ILE A 1014 4.93 -17.54 -22.73
CA ILE A 1014 5.62 -18.71 -23.30
C ILE A 1014 5.07 -19.99 -22.66
N ASN A 1015 4.91 -21.07 -23.44
CA ASN A 1015 4.68 -22.42 -22.89
C ASN A 1015 5.96 -23.27 -22.99
N LEU A 1016 6.39 -23.84 -21.86
CA LEU A 1016 7.55 -24.74 -21.80
C LEU A 1016 7.15 -26.21 -21.99
N GLY A 1017 5.84 -26.53 -22.01
CA GLY A 1017 5.29 -27.87 -22.19
C GLY A 1017 4.36 -28.00 -23.40
N ALA A 1018 3.58 -29.08 -23.43
CA ALA A 1018 2.75 -29.45 -24.58
C ALA A 1018 1.38 -28.74 -24.65
N ALA A 1019 1.17 -27.63 -23.94
CA ALA A 1019 -0.06 -26.85 -23.97
C ALA A 1019 0.09 -25.60 -24.86
N ALA A 1020 -1.03 -24.89 -25.09
CA ALA A 1020 -1.02 -23.69 -25.94
C ALA A 1020 -0.22 -22.54 -25.32
N ALA A 1021 0.49 -21.81 -26.18
CA ALA A 1021 1.11 -20.55 -25.79
C ALA A 1021 0.06 -19.44 -25.65
N GLY A 1022 0.41 -18.37 -24.96
CA GLY A 1022 -0.52 -17.27 -24.68
C GLY A 1022 -0.76 -16.42 -25.91
N ASN A 1023 -1.97 -15.89 -26.05
CA ASN A 1023 -2.28 -14.94 -27.11
C ASN A 1023 -1.65 -13.56 -26.81
N GLY A 1024 -1.26 -12.85 -27.84
CA GLY A 1024 -0.93 -11.43 -27.73
C GLY A 1024 -2.19 -10.61 -27.41
N GLY A 1025 -2.05 -9.58 -26.57
CA GLY A 1025 -3.13 -8.67 -26.26
C GLY A 1025 -3.42 -7.71 -27.40
N ASN A 1026 -4.65 -7.24 -27.53
CA ASN A 1026 -5.00 -6.27 -28.57
C ASN A 1026 -4.42 -4.89 -28.24
N GLY A 1027 -4.02 -4.14 -29.27
CA GLY A 1027 -3.70 -2.73 -29.14
C GLY A 1027 -4.94 -1.89 -28.86
N GLY A 1028 -4.77 -0.80 -28.13
CA GLY A 1028 -5.84 0.15 -27.84
C GLY A 1028 -6.14 1.07 -29.02
N ASN A 1029 -7.35 1.61 -29.05
CA ASN A 1029 -7.77 2.54 -30.11
C ASN A 1029 -7.38 3.98 -29.78
N ALA A 1030 -7.03 4.74 -30.80
CA ALA A 1030 -7.09 6.19 -30.77
C ALA A 1030 -8.51 6.67 -31.09
N GLN A 1031 -8.85 7.91 -30.71
CA GLN A 1031 -10.20 8.47 -30.90
C GLN A 1031 -10.27 9.36 -32.14
N GLN A 1032 -9.81 10.61 -32.07
CA GLN A 1032 -9.86 11.54 -33.21
C GLN A 1032 -8.50 11.72 -33.88
N ILE A 1033 -7.46 12.01 -33.10
CA ILE A 1033 -6.12 12.28 -33.63
C ILE A 1033 -5.10 11.39 -32.90
N GLY A 1034 -4.36 10.57 -33.65
CA GLY A 1034 -3.24 9.77 -33.19
C GLY A 1034 -3.29 8.32 -33.67
N VAL A 1035 -2.19 7.59 -33.47
CA VAL A 1035 -2.04 6.23 -33.98
C VAL A 1035 -2.67 5.19 -33.05
N GLY A 1036 -3.25 4.15 -33.61
CA GLY A 1036 -3.69 2.99 -32.86
C GLY A 1036 -2.52 2.24 -32.23
N GLY A 1037 -2.77 1.58 -31.10
CA GLY A 1037 -1.78 0.77 -30.40
C GLY A 1037 -1.42 -0.49 -31.18
N ASN A 1038 -0.16 -0.94 -31.12
CA ASN A 1038 0.21 -2.22 -31.74
C ASN A 1038 -0.37 -3.39 -30.95
N GLY A 1039 -0.81 -4.43 -31.65
CA GLY A 1039 -1.15 -5.71 -31.03
C GLY A 1039 0.10 -6.40 -30.49
N GLY A 1040 -0.05 -7.08 -29.37
CA GLY A 1040 1.03 -7.84 -28.74
C GLY A 1040 1.42 -9.06 -29.55
N ASN A 1041 2.70 -9.45 -29.48
CA ASN A 1041 3.17 -10.67 -30.10
C ASN A 1041 2.57 -11.90 -29.42
N ARG A 1042 2.40 -12.97 -30.18
CA ARG A 1042 1.98 -14.25 -29.62
C ARG A 1042 3.05 -14.85 -28.73
N GLY A 1043 2.61 -15.66 -27.78
CA GLY A 1043 3.48 -16.57 -27.06
C GLY A 1043 4.12 -17.58 -28.02
N LEU A 1044 5.41 -17.84 -27.80
CA LEU A 1044 6.20 -18.82 -28.55
C LEU A 1044 6.38 -20.08 -27.70
N LEU A 1045 6.56 -21.23 -28.38
CA LEU A 1045 6.72 -22.58 -27.80
C LEU A 1045 5.44 -23.11 -27.10
N GLY A 1046 5.04 -24.34 -27.45
CA GLY A 1046 3.77 -24.98 -27.06
C GLY A 1046 3.19 -25.90 -28.16
N SER A 1047 2.14 -26.68 -27.87
CA SER A 1047 1.49 -27.55 -28.89
C SER A 1047 0.77 -26.77 -29.98
N ALA A 1048 0.31 -25.56 -29.65
CA ALA A 1048 -0.17 -24.56 -30.60
C ALA A 1048 0.41 -23.18 -30.19
N PRO A 1049 1.05 -22.44 -31.12
CA PRO A 1049 1.40 -21.04 -30.90
C PRO A 1049 0.15 -20.22 -30.60
N GLY A 1050 0.28 -19.20 -29.76
CA GLY A 1050 -0.83 -18.28 -29.50
C GLY A 1050 -1.21 -17.48 -30.75
N THR A 1051 -2.36 -16.81 -30.70
CA THR A 1051 -2.72 -15.83 -31.73
C THR A 1051 -2.01 -14.51 -31.48
N VAL A 1052 -1.69 -13.80 -32.55
CA VAL A 1052 -1.19 -12.42 -32.45
C VAL A 1052 -2.32 -11.49 -32.02
N GLY A 1053 -2.00 -10.48 -31.22
CA GLY A 1053 -2.95 -9.43 -30.89
C GLY A 1053 -3.26 -8.58 -32.12
N THR A 1054 -4.49 -8.09 -32.22
CA THR A 1054 -4.86 -7.15 -33.29
C THR A 1054 -4.36 -5.75 -32.94
N GLY A 1055 -3.90 -5.02 -33.95
CA GLY A 1055 -3.64 -3.58 -33.81
C GLY A 1055 -4.93 -2.81 -33.56
N GLY A 1056 -4.85 -1.74 -32.77
CA GLY A 1056 -5.96 -0.85 -32.52
C GLY A 1056 -6.23 0.10 -33.68
N ALA A 1057 -7.44 0.66 -33.74
CA ALA A 1057 -7.79 1.65 -34.74
C ALA A 1057 -7.04 2.98 -34.50
N GLY A 1058 -6.63 3.62 -35.59
CA GLY A 1058 -6.13 5.00 -35.59
C GLY A 1058 -7.27 6.01 -35.42
N GLY A 1059 -6.91 7.26 -35.17
CA GLY A 1059 -7.87 8.34 -34.98
C GLY A 1059 -8.73 8.59 -36.22
N GLN A 1060 -10.01 8.86 -36.00
CA GLN A 1060 -11.00 9.09 -37.08
C GLN A 1060 -10.68 10.30 -37.97
N LEU A 1061 -9.90 11.27 -37.49
CA LEU A 1061 -9.53 12.49 -38.23
C LEU A 1061 -8.08 12.44 -38.71
N LEU A 1062 -7.19 11.79 -37.96
CA LEU A 1062 -5.79 11.64 -38.33
C LEU A 1062 -5.17 10.51 -37.51
N GLY A 1063 -4.55 9.54 -38.19
CA GLY A 1063 -3.78 8.51 -37.49
C GLY A 1063 -3.80 7.17 -38.22
N GLN A 1064 -2.69 6.45 -38.14
CA GLN A 1064 -2.61 5.10 -38.67
C GLN A 1064 -3.13 4.08 -37.66
N ASN A 1065 -3.71 3.00 -38.16
CA ASN A 1065 -4.01 1.83 -37.33
C ASN A 1065 -2.70 1.25 -36.78
N GLY A 1066 -2.77 0.68 -35.59
CA GLY A 1066 -1.68 -0.09 -35.03
C GLY A 1066 -1.41 -1.35 -35.86
N MET A 1067 -0.19 -1.84 -35.80
CA MET A 1067 0.18 -3.10 -36.44
C MET A 1067 -0.31 -4.28 -35.59
N ASN A 1068 -0.65 -5.39 -36.23
CA ASN A 1068 -0.86 -6.66 -35.53
C ASN A 1068 0.48 -7.15 -34.95
N GLY A 1069 0.39 -7.95 -33.89
CA GLY A 1069 1.57 -8.61 -33.32
C GLY A 1069 2.22 -9.61 -34.29
N LEU A 1070 3.43 -10.03 -33.92
CA LEU A 1070 4.24 -11.03 -34.64
C LEU A 1070 4.09 -12.45 -34.06
#